data_AF-A0A2E6W4Y9-F1
#
_entry.id   AF-A0A2E6W4Y9-F1
#
_cell.length_a   1.000
_cell.length_b   1.000
_cell.length_c   1.000
_cell.angle_alpha   90.00
_cell.angle_beta   90.00
_cell.angle_gamma   90.00
#
_symmetry.space_group_name_H-M   'P 1'
#
loop_
_entity.id
_entity.type
_entity.pdbx_description
1 polymer ?
#
loop_
_entity_poly.entity_id
_entity_poly.type
_entity_poly.pdbx_seq_one_letter_code
_entity_poly.pdbx_strand_id
1 'polypeptide(L)'
;MAAPIWVTPPGDLGTVVEGEFYQVQLDATNADSYTYLSGVLPVGIRVTANGILEGNPKNYDYIQGVPTEVAQDVTSKFVVRATSSDGTVADRVFEMTVTGQDAPKIDATPDSDLGVYFDGDQVNVQLTATDPDPQDVLSWSYQSGEIPDGLTVSNTGKISGYIEPFADIDGTPGFDATNFDMTEWDFRTKAINKNYEWFIQVTDTKDFDTKQYSLYAVSRNIVTADMDIVSADNDRTTNTNKTIDQLLDASQSSLRRPALLTESTGLGRVDHNNYFNFQFVGRDFDGDSIDYILSSGSLPTGLTLDAQSGFISGTIPSFAATETTFTFGVQVRKRDNTAFISPETSFTITIIGEVDSTVTWPDSTMTIKTGEQSQLDVVADISDGRPVQYELKSGSTQVQAGNFVVGETYTIVTAGTTDFISIGSANNTVGTIFTATGVGSGSGTASLGANKLPQGLRLNEDGLIVGRVSFETLVFDTNSTTFDITNLYTNQTTFEQVYSFVARVYSSDGVVDTYKKFTITVVADTTKPYESLFIKALPEQDQRDIYETLIQNNDDIPQEDVYRASDYAFGIQRDIRSLISTGLSPKEESDYIEAMSKNFWNNTLRFGSLKTARALNADDTVKYEVVYIELIDNKQGTDPVTGLSASPALRQDVRSNVSTWSNPLNVDSGLPDVSHGHYLASQNNDYFVYPNSIENMRSRLKTDIGYQVLERKVLPDWMQDKQVDNTILGWTLAVPVVYCKEGTAGKIKYRLEQRIKDEGYDIKKISFEIDRFILDNNLSTYYKGGSFVSTIETTFDLGDPTTTFDGDGTRFFAYIDTYTSRDEGDIFIKFPQVGPFDRLPYTER
;
A
#
# COMPACT_ATOMS: atom_id res chain seq x y z
N MET A 1 -21.31 -58.33 3.39
CA MET A 1 -22.64 -58.53 2.77
C MET A 1 -22.49 -58.33 1.26
N ALA A 2 -23.57 -58.18 0.50
CA ALA A 2 -23.45 -57.81 -0.92
C ALA A 2 -23.29 -56.28 -1.03
N ALA A 3 -22.51 -55.81 -2.00
CA ALA A 3 -22.36 -54.37 -2.26
C ALA A 3 -23.72 -53.71 -2.58
N PRO A 4 -23.87 -52.38 -2.36
CA PRO A 4 -25.10 -51.68 -2.67
C PRO A 4 -25.55 -51.86 -4.13
N ILE A 5 -26.83 -52.16 -4.36
CA ILE A 5 -27.42 -52.26 -5.70
C ILE A 5 -28.54 -51.23 -5.83
N TRP A 6 -28.20 -50.13 -6.50
CA TRP A 6 -29.08 -49.02 -6.85
C TRP A 6 -30.36 -49.43 -7.59
N VAL A 7 -31.50 -49.05 -7.02
CA VAL A 7 -32.87 -49.22 -7.54
C VAL A 7 -33.25 -48.07 -8.47
N THR A 8 -33.02 -46.81 -8.05
CA THR A 8 -33.35 -45.63 -8.87
C THR A 8 -32.55 -45.64 -10.17
N PRO A 9 -33.18 -45.65 -11.36
CA PRO A 9 -32.48 -45.78 -12.64
C PRO A 9 -31.40 -44.71 -12.85
N PRO A 10 -30.29 -45.03 -13.54
CA PRO A 10 -29.29 -44.03 -13.93
C PRO A 10 -29.85 -43.10 -15.02
N GLY A 11 -29.57 -41.80 -14.94
CA GLY A 11 -29.99 -40.81 -15.92
C GLY A 11 -30.75 -39.62 -15.32
N ASP A 12 -31.68 -39.09 -16.11
CA ASP A 12 -32.44 -37.87 -15.84
C ASP A 12 -33.45 -38.02 -14.69
N LEU A 13 -33.43 -37.05 -13.77
CA LEU A 13 -34.36 -36.89 -12.64
C LEU A 13 -35.51 -35.93 -12.95
N GLY A 14 -35.52 -35.35 -14.16
CA GLY A 14 -36.56 -34.50 -14.70
C GLY A 14 -36.20 -33.02 -14.72
N THR A 15 -37.12 -32.27 -15.33
CA THR A 15 -37.08 -30.82 -15.40
C THR A 15 -37.84 -30.19 -14.23
N VAL A 16 -37.25 -29.17 -13.61
CA VAL A 16 -37.74 -28.48 -12.42
C VAL A 16 -37.81 -26.99 -12.74
N VAL A 17 -38.93 -26.32 -12.43
CA VAL A 17 -38.99 -24.85 -12.53
C VAL A 17 -38.23 -24.26 -11.35
N GLU A 18 -37.45 -23.22 -11.59
CA GLU A 18 -36.92 -22.39 -10.50
C GLU A 18 -38.03 -21.70 -9.70
N GLY A 19 -37.70 -21.12 -8.54
CA GLY A 19 -38.70 -20.55 -7.63
C GLY A 19 -39.64 -21.58 -6.97
N GLU A 20 -39.69 -22.84 -7.45
CA GLU A 20 -40.65 -23.87 -7.05
C GLU A 20 -40.04 -25.04 -6.24
N PHE A 21 -40.75 -25.52 -5.23
CA PHE A 21 -40.25 -26.55 -4.32
C PHE A 21 -40.08 -27.92 -5.01
N TYR A 22 -38.90 -28.54 -4.88
CA TYR A 22 -38.60 -29.86 -5.45
C TYR A 22 -38.01 -30.86 -4.45
N GLN A 23 -38.40 -32.14 -4.57
CA GLN A 23 -37.86 -33.25 -3.77
C GLN A 23 -37.88 -34.56 -4.56
N VAL A 24 -36.79 -35.34 -4.50
CA VAL A 24 -36.73 -36.71 -5.04
C VAL A 24 -35.91 -37.65 -4.14
N GLN A 25 -36.35 -38.91 -4.02
CA GLN A 25 -35.69 -39.99 -3.29
C GLN A 25 -34.86 -40.84 -4.26
N LEU A 26 -33.58 -41.07 -3.94
CA LEU A 26 -32.76 -42.09 -4.58
C LEU A 26 -32.66 -43.32 -3.67
N ASP A 27 -32.83 -44.51 -4.25
CA ASP A 27 -32.87 -45.78 -3.54
C ASP A 27 -31.82 -46.76 -4.06
N ALA A 28 -31.20 -47.49 -3.14
CA ALA A 28 -30.29 -48.60 -3.37
C ALA A 28 -30.50 -49.68 -2.30
N THR A 29 -30.64 -50.93 -2.74
CA THR A 29 -30.66 -52.08 -1.82
C THR A 29 -29.27 -52.30 -1.21
N ASN A 30 -29.23 -52.71 0.07
CA ASN A 30 -28.00 -52.86 0.85
C ASN A 30 -27.16 -51.56 0.99
N ALA A 31 -27.79 -50.38 0.90
CA ALA A 31 -27.16 -49.11 1.24
C ALA A 31 -27.63 -48.64 2.62
N ASP A 32 -26.68 -48.25 3.47
CA ASP A 32 -26.91 -47.65 4.78
C ASP A 32 -26.61 -46.14 4.80
N SER A 33 -25.90 -45.62 3.79
CA SER A 33 -25.72 -44.19 3.59
C SER A 33 -25.45 -43.80 2.13
N TYR A 34 -25.66 -42.53 1.79
CA TYR A 34 -25.40 -41.97 0.47
C TYR A 34 -24.61 -40.66 0.58
N THR A 35 -23.73 -40.39 -0.38
CA THR A 35 -22.91 -39.16 -0.41
C THR A 35 -22.77 -38.62 -1.83
N TYR A 36 -22.83 -37.30 -1.97
CA TYR A 36 -22.34 -36.63 -3.17
C TYR A 36 -20.85 -36.95 -3.36
N LEU A 37 -20.44 -37.33 -4.58
CA LEU A 37 -19.07 -37.74 -4.89
C LEU A 37 -18.36 -36.75 -5.82
N SER A 38 -18.99 -36.36 -6.93
CA SER A 38 -18.40 -35.49 -7.96
C SER A 38 -19.42 -35.01 -9.00
N GLY A 39 -19.02 -34.03 -9.82
CA GLY A 39 -19.85 -33.44 -10.89
C GLY A 39 -20.24 -32.00 -10.59
N VAL A 40 -21.43 -31.60 -11.03
CA VAL A 40 -22.07 -30.32 -10.70
C VAL A 40 -23.49 -30.61 -10.23
N LEU A 41 -23.82 -30.16 -9.02
CA LEU A 41 -25.20 -30.08 -8.53
C LEU A 41 -25.74 -28.68 -8.86
N PRO A 42 -27.04 -28.53 -9.19
CA PRO A 42 -27.65 -27.21 -9.32
C PRO A 42 -27.46 -26.38 -8.05
N VAL A 43 -27.28 -25.07 -8.20
CA VAL A 43 -27.27 -24.15 -7.06
C VAL A 43 -28.65 -24.23 -6.38
N GLY A 44 -28.66 -24.37 -5.05
CA GLY A 44 -29.89 -24.70 -4.33
C GLY A 44 -30.24 -26.19 -4.25
N ILE A 45 -29.38 -27.13 -4.66
CA ILE A 45 -29.52 -28.60 -4.47
C ILE A 45 -28.25 -29.23 -3.80
N ARG A 46 -28.42 -30.26 -2.95
CA ARG A 46 -27.40 -31.06 -2.22
C ARG A 46 -27.84 -32.54 -2.10
N VAL A 47 -27.01 -33.44 -1.56
CA VAL A 47 -27.33 -34.87 -1.36
C VAL A 47 -27.30 -35.23 0.13
N THR A 48 -28.33 -35.93 0.63
CA THR A 48 -28.42 -36.42 2.01
C THR A 48 -27.78 -37.80 2.21
N ALA A 49 -27.44 -38.10 3.47
CA ALA A 49 -27.03 -39.43 3.93
C ALA A 49 -28.06 -40.53 3.65
N ASN A 50 -29.34 -40.23 3.38
CA ASN A 50 -30.40 -41.22 3.11
C ASN A 50 -30.79 -41.30 1.62
N GLY A 51 -30.02 -40.67 0.72
CA GLY A 51 -30.23 -40.77 -0.73
C GLY A 51 -31.18 -39.73 -1.32
N ILE A 52 -31.65 -38.77 -0.52
CA ILE A 52 -32.54 -37.67 -0.98
C ILE A 52 -31.70 -36.49 -1.52
N LEU A 53 -32.20 -35.80 -2.55
CA LEU A 53 -31.63 -34.58 -3.14
C LEU A 53 -32.43 -33.31 -2.74
N GLU A 54 -31.76 -32.27 -2.20
CA GLU A 54 -32.33 -31.07 -1.51
C GLU A 54 -31.20 -30.07 -1.11
N GLY A 55 -31.33 -28.72 -1.08
CA GLY A 55 -30.15 -27.80 -1.07
C GLY A 55 -29.97 -26.67 0.00
N ASN A 56 -29.33 -25.53 -0.37
CA ASN A 56 -28.86 -24.47 0.56
C ASN A 56 -28.20 -23.21 -0.12
N PRO A 57 -27.90 -22.04 0.56
CA PRO A 57 -27.48 -21.94 1.98
C PRO A 57 -27.99 -20.76 2.86
N LYS A 58 -28.44 -21.08 4.09
CA LYS A 58 -27.67 -20.86 5.34
C LYS A 58 -28.37 -21.40 6.61
N ASN A 59 -27.70 -22.34 7.27
CA ASN A 59 -27.85 -22.79 8.67
C ASN A 59 -29.05 -23.68 9.11
N TYR A 60 -28.65 -24.81 9.72
CA TYR A 60 -29.29 -25.68 10.73
C TYR A 60 -30.58 -26.50 10.42
N ASP A 61 -30.34 -27.82 10.33
CA ASP A 61 -31.08 -28.93 10.97
C ASP A 61 -32.46 -29.43 10.47
N TYR A 62 -33.06 -28.84 9.43
CA TYR A 62 -34.26 -29.43 8.77
C TYR A 62 -34.21 -29.26 7.23
N ILE A 63 -35.13 -29.90 6.48
CA ILE A 63 -35.09 -29.97 5.00
C ILE A 63 -36.43 -29.60 4.36
N GLN A 64 -36.48 -28.41 3.75
CA GLN A 64 -37.49 -27.86 2.83
C GLN A 64 -36.77 -26.79 1.95
N GLY A 65 -37.15 -26.51 0.69
CA GLY A 65 -36.48 -25.45 -0.09
C GLY A 65 -36.86 -25.29 -1.58
N VAL A 66 -36.43 -24.17 -2.17
CA VAL A 66 -36.74 -23.68 -3.52
C VAL A 66 -35.42 -23.44 -4.30
N PRO A 67 -35.31 -23.80 -5.60
CA PRO A 67 -34.15 -23.46 -6.45
C PRO A 67 -34.05 -21.95 -6.71
N THR A 68 -32.83 -21.47 -7.00
CA THR A 68 -32.53 -20.07 -7.32
C THR A 68 -32.54 -19.80 -8.82
N GLU A 69 -32.90 -18.58 -9.21
CA GLU A 69 -33.02 -18.17 -10.63
C GLU A 69 -31.76 -18.46 -11.48
N VAL A 70 -31.96 -18.93 -12.71
CA VAL A 70 -30.94 -19.30 -13.70
C VAL A 70 -31.33 -18.77 -15.09
N ALA A 71 -30.46 -18.01 -15.76
CA ALA A 71 -30.79 -17.30 -17.01
C ALA A 71 -31.04 -18.15 -18.29
N GLN A 72 -31.22 -19.48 -18.14
CA GLN A 72 -31.63 -20.43 -19.18
C GLN A 72 -31.71 -21.84 -18.56
N ASP A 73 -32.31 -22.81 -19.26
CA ASP A 73 -32.32 -24.23 -18.88
C ASP A 73 -30.92 -24.79 -18.55
N VAL A 74 -30.62 -25.00 -17.26
CA VAL A 74 -29.33 -25.57 -16.80
C VAL A 74 -29.48 -27.05 -16.49
N THR A 75 -28.98 -27.91 -17.39
CA THR A 75 -28.81 -29.34 -17.10
C THR A 75 -27.51 -29.61 -16.32
N SER A 76 -27.64 -29.96 -15.05
CA SER A 76 -26.55 -30.32 -14.15
C SER A 76 -26.39 -31.84 -14.06
N LYS A 77 -25.14 -32.34 -14.02
CA LYS A 77 -24.83 -33.77 -13.97
C LYS A 77 -23.88 -34.11 -12.82
N PHE A 78 -24.30 -35.04 -11.97
CA PHE A 78 -23.60 -35.37 -10.73
C PHE A 78 -23.57 -36.87 -10.43
N VAL A 79 -22.64 -37.27 -9.56
CA VAL A 79 -22.42 -38.65 -9.13
C VAL A 79 -22.72 -38.77 -7.65
N VAL A 80 -23.58 -39.72 -7.30
CA VAL A 80 -23.88 -40.10 -5.91
C VAL A 80 -23.28 -41.49 -5.65
N ARG A 81 -22.69 -41.65 -4.47
CA ARG A 81 -22.20 -42.92 -3.94
C ARG A 81 -23.18 -43.45 -2.91
N ALA A 82 -23.57 -44.72 -3.04
CA ALA A 82 -24.23 -45.49 -1.98
C ALA A 82 -23.19 -46.34 -1.24
N THR A 83 -23.31 -46.44 0.09
CA THR A 83 -22.37 -47.14 0.97
C THR A 83 -23.12 -48.05 1.95
N SER A 84 -22.69 -49.32 2.02
CA SER A 84 -23.14 -50.33 2.98
C SER A 84 -22.44 -50.17 4.34
N SER A 85 -23.06 -50.64 5.41
CA SER A 85 -22.51 -50.70 6.78
C SER A 85 -21.20 -51.49 6.90
N ASP A 86 -20.86 -52.34 5.93
CA ASP A 86 -19.55 -53.02 5.84
C ASP A 86 -18.50 -52.25 5.02
N GLY A 87 -18.80 -51.01 4.62
CA GLY A 87 -17.90 -50.13 3.86
C GLY A 87 -17.84 -50.41 2.36
N THR A 88 -18.63 -51.35 1.83
CA THR A 88 -18.73 -51.57 0.39
C THR A 88 -19.56 -50.46 -0.28
N VAL A 89 -19.13 -50.01 -1.47
CA VAL A 89 -19.68 -48.83 -2.16
C VAL A 89 -20.16 -49.14 -3.57
N ALA A 90 -21.13 -48.36 -4.07
CA ALA A 90 -21.53 -48.35 -5.47
C ALA A 90 -21.90 -46.93 -5.92
N ASP A 91 -21.39 -46.49 -7.07
CA ASP A 91 -21.59 -45.13 -7.58
C ASP A 91 -22.61 -45.11 -8.74
N ARG A 92 -23.43 -44.06 -8.82
CA ARG A 92 -24.40 -43.85 -9.92
C ARG A 92 -24.42 -42.38 -10.33
N VAL A 93 -24.55 -42.16 -11.64
CA VAL A 93 -24.63 -40.83 -12.25
C VAL A 93 -26.09 -40.47 -12.48
N PHE A 94 -26.44 -39.23 -12.15
CA PHE A 94 -27.75 -38.61 -12.37
C PHE A 94 -27.58 -37.27 -13.08
N GLU A 95 -28.65 -36.81 -13.73
CA GLU A 95 -28.76 -35.47 -14.29
C GLU A 95 -30.13 -34.85 -13.96
N MET A 96 -30.21 -33.53 -14.00
CA MET A 96 -31.40 -32.73 -13.67
C MET A 96 -31.34 -31.41 -14.44
N THR A 97 -32.47 -30.95 -14.96
CA THR A 97 -32.58 -29.63 -15.60
C THR A 97 -33.39 -28.68 -14.71
N VAL A 98 -32.85 -27.48 -14.44
CA VAL A 98 -33.64 -26.37 -13.89
C VAL A 98 -34.02 -25.46 -15.05
N THR A 99 -35.31 -25.24 -15.29
CA THR A 99 -35.84 -24.26 -16.25
C THR A 99 -36.06 -22.93 -15.55
N GLY A 100 -35.47 -21.89 -16.13
CA GLY A 100 -35.52 -20.51 -15.68
C GLY A 100 -35.47 -19.61 -16.89
N GLN A 101 -36.63 -19.29 -17.42
CA GLN A 101 -36.74 -18.30 -18.47
C GLN A 101 -38.01 -17.54 -18.17
N ASP A 102 -37.85 -16.39 -17.52
CA ASP A 102 -38.92 -15.43 -17.38
C ASP A 102 -38.90 -14.45 -18.56
N ALA A 103 -40.01 -13.73 -18.74
CA ALA A 103 -40.09 -12.66 -19.72
C ALA A 103 -39.77 -11.32 -19.03
N PRO A 104 -38.94 -10.45 -19.63
CA PRO A 104 -38.70 -9.11 -19.09
C PRO A 104 -40.01 -8.35 -18.98
N LYS A 105 -40.22 -7.59 -17.90
CA LYS A 105 -41.49 -6.92 -17.63
C LYS A 105 -41.32 -5.41 -17.56
N ILE A 106 -42.06 -4.66 -18.38
CA ILE A 106 -42.04 -3.19 -18.34
C ILE A 106 -42.69 -2.70 -17.04
N ASP A 107 -41.99 -1.82 -16.32
CA ASP A 107 -42.44 -1.36 -15.02
C ASP A 107 -43.70 -0.48 -15.11
N ALA A 108 -44.42 -0.35 -14.00
CA ALA A 108 -45.61 0.49 -13.94
C ALA A 108 -45.29 1.98 -14.15
N THR A 109 -44.13 2.44 -13.67
CA THR A 109 -43.64 3.82 -13.75
C THR A 109 -42.53 3.96 -14.81
N PRO A 110 -42.49 5.04 -15.61
CA PRO A 110 -43.48 6.12 -15.68
C PRO A 110 -44.84 5.66 -16.24
N ASP A 111 -45.88 6.45 -15.96
CA ASP A 111 -47.24 6.24 -16.47
C ASP A 111 -47.25 6.01 -17.99
N SER A 112 -48.20 5.22 -18.49
CA SER A 112 -48.42 5.05 -19.94
C SER A 112 -48.95 6.31 -20.63
N ASP A 113 -49.52 7.24 -19.86
CA ASP A 113 -49.85 8.59 -20.28
C ASP A 113 -48.71 9.51 -19.86
N LEU A 114 -47.88 9.92 -20.84
CA LEU A 114 -46.74 10.81 -20.64
C LEU A 114 -47.16 12.27 -20.41
N GLY A 115 -48.46 12.59 -20.57
CA GLY A 115 -49.01 13.92 -20.36
C GLY A 115 -49.08 14.78 -21.63
N VAL A 116 -49.15 16.09 -21.41
CA VAL A 116 -49.42 17.09 -22.45
C VAL A 116 -48.18 17.96 -22.69
N TYR A 117 -47.85 18.20 -23.97
CA TYR A 117 -46.68 18.99 -24.40
C TYR A 117 -47.07 19.97 -25.51
N PHE A 118 -46.37 21.11 -25.63
CA PHE A 118 -46.42 21.90 -26.87
C PHE A 118 -45.50 21.33 -27.96
N ASP A 119 -45.79 21.64 -29.21
CA ASP A 119 -44.79 21.55 -30.26
C ASP A 119 -43.59 22.48 -29.97
N GLY A 120 -42.39 21.99 -30.30
CA GLY A 120 -41.10 22.58 -29.89
C GLY A 120 -40.66 22.28 -28.45
N ASP A 121 -41.50 21.67 -27.59
CA ASP A 121 -41.08 21.27 -26.25
C ASP A 121 -40.23 19.98 -26.31
N GLN A 122 -39.32 19.82 -25.33
CA GLN A 122 -38.49 18.63 -25.20
C GLN A 122 -39.24 17.53 -24.45
N VAL A 123 -39.18 16.30 -24.98
CA VAL A 123 -39.55 15.08 -24.25
C VAL A 123 -38.26 14.35 -23.89
N ASN A 124 -38.14 13.95 -22.63
CA ASN A 124 -36.98 13.22 -22.11
C ASN A 124 -37.44 12.32 -20.95
N VAL A 125 -37.86 11.10 -21.28
CA VAL A 125 -38.47 10.15 -20.35
C VAL A 125 -37.69 8.83 -20.40
N GLN A 126 -37.18 8.37 -19.27
CA GLN A 126 -36.55 7.06 -19.14
C GLN A 126 -37.61 6.02 -18.74
N LEU A 127 -37.76 4.96 -19.53
CA LEU A 127 -38.53 3.78 -19.16
C LEU A 127 -37.66 2.80 -18.36
N THR A 128 -38.29 1.98 -17.54
CA THR A 128 -37.62 0.89 -16.82
C THR A 128 -38.40 -0.42 -16.99
N ALA A 129 -37.67 -1.52 -16.88
CA ALA A 129 -38.21 -2.87 -16.91
C ALA A 129 -37.43 -3.70 -15.89
N THR A 130 -38.12 -4.65 -15.28
CA THR A 130 -37.54 -5.62 -14.35
C THR A 130 -37.54 -6.98 -15.02
N ASP A 131 -36.40 -7.67 -14.96
CA ASP A 131 -36.23 -9.05 -15.41
C ASP A 131 -35.64 -9.85 -14.24
N PRO A 132 -36.26 -10.98 -13.83
CA PRO A 132 -35.69 -11.87 -12.82
C PRO A 132 -34.39 -12.55 -13.25
N ASP A 133 -34.18 -12.75 -14.55
CA ASP A 133 -33.14 -13.64 -15.06
C ASP A 133 -31.72 -13.05 -14.91
N PRO A 134 -30.84 -13.68 -14.10
CA PRO A 134 -29.57 -13.07 -13.73
C PRO A 134 -28.54 -13.13 -14.87
N GLN A 135 -28.12 -11.95 -15.33
CA GLN A 135 -27.13 -11.64 -16.41
C GLN A 135 -27.74 -11.23 -17.76
N ASP A 136 -29.07 -11.20 -17.92
CA ASP A 136 -29.67 -10.79 -19.17
C ASP A 136 -29.61 -9.27 -19.44
N VAL A 137 -29.53 -8.92 -20.72
CA VAL A 137 -29.30 -7.56 -21.20
C VAL A 137 -30.53 -7.05 -21.92
N LEU A 138 -31.31 -6.23 -21.21
CA LEU A 138 -32.55 -5.67 -21.73
C LEU A 138 -32.28 -4.65 -22.85
N SER A 139 -32.91 -4.90 -24.00
CA SER A 139 -32.86 -4.05 -25.18
C SER A 139 -34.26 -3.57 -25.55
N TRP A 140 -34.37 -2.28 -25.84
CA TRP A 140 -35.64 -1.62 -26.11
C TRP A 140 -35.79 -1.27 -27.58
N SER A 141 -37.02 -1.30 -28.09
CA SER A 141 -37.32 -0.92 -29.47
C SER A 141 -38.73 -0.33 -29.62
N TYR A 142 -38.88 0.58 -30.59
CA TYR A 142 -40.18 0.99 -31.08
C TYR A 142 -40.79 -0.13 -31.93
N GLN A 143 -42.06 -0.48 -31.69
CA GLN A 143 -42.73 -1.59 -32.37
C GLN A 143 -43.74 -1.10 -33.42
N SER A 144 -44.73 -0.29 -33.02
CA SER A 144 -45.81 0.17 -33.90
C SER A 144 -46.60 1.35 -33.33
N GLY A 145 -47.46 1.98 -34.14
CA GLY A 145 -48.31 3.11 -33.77
C GLY A 145 -47.89 4.41 -34.45
N GLU A 146 -48.12 5.53 -33.77
CA GLU A 146 -47.63 6.85 -34.18
C GLU A 146 -46.93 7.53 -32.99
N ILE A 147 -45.63 7.79 -33.14
CA ILE A 147 -44.84 8.63 -32.23
C ILE A 147 -44.74 10.05 -32.81
N PRO A 148 -44.67 11.13 -32.00
CA PRO A 148 -44.46 12.48 -32.52
C PRO A 148 -43.16 12.60 -33.33
N ASP A 149 -43.23 13.31 -34.46
CA ASP A 149 -42.05 13.61 -35.27
C ASP A 149 -41.01 14.36 -34.44
N GLY A 150 -39.74 13.97 -34.57
CA GLY A 150 -38.62 14.50 -33.77
C GLY A 150 -38.37 13.80 -32.45
N LEU A 151 -39.24 12.86 -32.02
CA LEU A 151 -38.97 11.97 -30.88
C LEU A 151 -38.41 10.61 -31.35
N THR A 152 -37.59 10.00 -30.50
CA THR A 152 -36.98 8.69 -30.72
C THR A 152 -37.01 7.83 -29.46
N VAL A 153 -36.91 6.51 -29.62
CA VAL A 153 -36.75 5.55 -28.52
C VAL A 153 -35.37 4.92 -28.63
N SER A 154 -34.52 5.09 -27.61
CA SER A 154 -33.20 4.46 -27.57
C SER A 154 -33.29 2.96 -27.29
N ASN A 155 -32.21 2.23 -27.57
CA ASN A 155 -32.05 0.83 -27.16
C ASN A 155 -32.01 0.63 -25.63
N THR A 156 -31.83 1.71 -24.86
CA THR A 156 -31.86 1.73 -23.39
C THR A 156 -33.22 2.15 -22.81
N GLY A 157 -34.27 2.28 -23.63
CA GLY A 157 -35.61 2.63 -23.17
C GLY A 157 -35.82 4.12 -22.88
N LYS A 158 -34.93 5.00 -23.35
CA LYS A 158 -35.09 6.45 -23.24
C LYS A 158 -35.92 6.96 -24.40
N ILE A 159 -37.06 7.57 -24.13
CA ILE A 159 -37.85 8.34 -25.09
C ILE A 159 -37.31 9.77 -25.06
N SER A 160 -36.63 10.20 -26.11
CA SER A 160 -36.01 11.53 -26.16
C SER A 160 -36.09 12.22 -27.52
N GLY A 161 -36.24 13.53 -27.48
CA GLY A 161 -36.25 14.41 -28.64
C GLY A 161 -36.99 15.72 -28.36
N TYR A 162 -37.33 16.43 -29.43
CA TYR A 162 -38.21 17.59 -29.40
C TYR A 162 -39.37 17.34 -30.37
N ILE A 163 -40.59 17.72 -30.00
CA ILE A 163 -41.76 17.56 -30.88
C ILE A 163 -41.64 18.57 -32.02
N GLU A 164 -41.60 18.11 -33.27
CA GLU A 164 -41.54 19.01 -34.43
C GLU A 164 -42.80 19.89 -34.52
N PRO A 165 -42.69 21.17 -34.96
CA PRO A 165 -43.83 22.05 -35.18
C PRO A 165 -44.88 21.43 -36.11
N PHE A 166 -46.15 21.50 -35.72
CA PHE A 166 -47.22 21.06 -36.59
C PHE A 166 -47.31 21.97 -37.83
N ALA A 167 -47.50 21.35 -39.00
CA ALA A 167 -47.71 22.10 -40.24
C ALA A 167 -49.02 22.90 -40.17
N ASP A 168 -48.94 24.20 -40.45
CA ASP A 168 -50.11 25.07 -40.55
C ASP A 168 -51.03 24.64 -41.70
N ILE A 169 -52.34 24.60 -41.44
CA ILE A 169 -53.34 24.53 -42.51
C ILE A 169 -53.71 25.96 -42.92
N ASP A 170 -53.21 26.38 -44.08
CA ASP A 170 -53.65 27.60 -44.76
C ASP A 170 -55.08 27.46 -45.27
N GLY A 171 -55.98 28.29 -44.76
CA GLY A 171 -57.21 28.65 -45.45
C GLY A 171 -56.92 29.71 -46.51
N THR A 172 -57.60 29.67 -47.66
CA THR A 172 -57.48 30.73 -48.69
C THR A 172 -58.01 32.06 -48.15
N PRO A 173 -57.18 33.10 -47.93
CA PRO A 173 -57.66 34.33 -47.29
C PRO A 173 -58.58 35.10 -48.23
N GLY A 174 -59.84 35.35 -47.82
CA GLY A 174 -60.85 35.94 -48.69
C GLY A 174 -61.83 36.88 -47.99
N PHE A 175 -61.58 38.18 -48.09
CA PHE A 175 -62.57 39.20 -47.71
C PHE A 175 -63.82 39.05 -48.61
N ASP A 176 -65.03 39.04 -48.02
CA ASP A 176 -66.33 38.95 -48.71
C ASP A 176 -66.63 37.63 -49.50
N ALA A 177 -66.17 36.47 -49.01
CA ALA A 177 -66.52 35.18 -49.63
C ALA A 177 -68.02 34.80 -49.51
N THR A 178 -68.73 35.30 -48.50
CA THR A 178 -70.21 35.21 -48.38
C THR A 178 -70.78 36.48 -47.72
N ASN A 179 -72.04 36.82 -48.04
CA ASN A 179 -72.69 38.00 -47.45
C ASN A 179 -72.94 37.83 -45.94
N PHE A 180 -72.47 38.80 -45.15
CA PHE A 180 -72.85 39.17 -43.77
C PHE A 180 -73.61 38.14 -42.91
N ASP A 181 -72.99 37.78 -41.79
CA ASP A 181 -73.61 37.22 -40.57
C ASP A 181 -74.31 35.85 -40.71
N MET A 182 -73.70 34.90 -41.44
CA MET A 182 -74.18 33.50 -41.50
C MET A 182 -73.16 32.41 -41.12
N THR A 183 -71.89 32.73 -40.88
CA THR A 183 -70.89 31.83 -40.28
C THR A 183 -69.98 32.59 -39.32
N GLU A 184 -69.25 31.85 -38.49
CA GLU A 184 -68.18 32.38 -37.62
C GLU A 184 -67.11 33.12 -38.45
N TRP A 185 -66.34 33.99 -37.79
CA TRP A 185 -65.35 34.86 -38.44
C TRP A 185 -64.28 34.03 -39.19
N ASP A 186 -63.89 34.49 -40.37
CA ASP A 186 -62.95 33.81 -41.27
C ASP A 186 -61.53 33.76 -40.67
N PHE A 187 -61.09 32.58 -40.24
CA PHE A 187 -59.82 32.39 -39.51
C PHE A 187 -58.63 32.17 -40.44
N ARG A 188 -57.49 32.77 -40.06
CA ARG A 188 -56.16 32.46 -40.63
C ARG A 188 -55.48 31.40 -39.77
N THR A 189 -54.73 30.49 -40.39
CA THR A 189 -53.91 29.42 -39.76
C THR A 189 -54.66 28.56 -38.74
N LYS A 190 -55.10 27.36 -39.15
CA LYS A 190 -55.70 26.39 -38.22
C LYS A 190 -54.62 25.54 -37.55
N ALA A 191 -54.38 25.81 -36.26
CA ALA A 191 -53.57 24.97 -35.37
C ALA A 191 -54.15 23.54 -35.25
N ILE A 192 -53.28 22.53 -35.23
CA ILE A 192 -53.64 21.12 -35.05
C ILE A 192 -53.09 20.64 -33.70
N ASN A 193 -53.96 20.04 -32.88
CA ASN A 193 -53.54 19.28 -31.70
C ASN A 193 -53.76 17.79 -32.00
N LYS A 194 -52.87 16.92 -31.53
CA LYS A 194 -52.88 15.50 -31.86
C LYS A 194 -52.56 14.62 -30.64
N ASN A 195 -53.38 13.58 -30.44
CA ASN A 195 -53.03 12.49 -29.53
C ASN A 195 -52.19 11.46 -30.27
N TYR A 196 -51.06 11.08 -29.69
CA TYR A 196 -50.17 10.06 -30.21
C TYR A 196 -50.23 8.82 -29.32
N GLU A 197 -50.22 7.65 -29.94
CA GLU A 197 -50.31 6.35 -29.27
C GLU A 197 -49.38 5.36 -29.99
N TRP A 198 -48.48 4.72 -29.24
CA TRP A 198 -47.52 3.78 -29.79
C TRP A 198 -47.14 2.66 -28.82
N PHE A 199 -46.63 1.56 -29.36
CA PHE A 199 -46.16 0.41 -28.62
C PHE A 199 -44.62 0.39 -28.59
N ILE A 200 -44.08 0.21 -27.38
CA ILE A 200 -42.66 -0.03 -27.15
C ILE A 200 -42.51 -1.48 -26.67
N GLN A 201 -41.45 -2.14 -27.15
CA GLN A 201 -41.06 -3.50 -26.76
C GLN A 201 -39.74 -3.46 -25.98
N VAL A 202 -39.65 -4.27 -24.92
CA VAL A 202 -38.37 -4.65 -24.27
C VAL A 202 -38.12 -6.14 -24.52
N THR A 203 -36.87 -6.54 -24.74
CA THR A 203 -36.48 -7.93 -24.95
C THR A 203 -35.07 -8.20 -24.45
N ASP A 204 -34.89 -9.38 -23.85
CA ASP A 204 -33.62 -9.99 -23.42
C ASP A 204 -32.96 -10.82 -24.57
N THR A 205 -33.53 -10.77 -25.77
CA THR A 205 -33.28 -11.59 -26.98
C THR A 205 -33.95 -12.96 -27.05
N LYS A 206 -34.63 -13.42 -25.99
CA LYS A 206 -35.28 -14.73 -25.92
C LYS A 206 -36.80 -14.56 -25.87
N ASP A 207 -37.28 -13.72 -24.96
CA ASP A 207 -38.67 -13.31 -24.77
C ASP A 207 -38.81 -11.79 -24.81
N PHE A 208 -40.05 -11.29 -24.69
CA PHE A 208 -40.33 -9.85 -24.76
C PHE A 208 -41.63 -9.46 -24.06
N ASP A 209 -41.70 -8.20 -23.61
CA ASP A 209 -42.93 -7.53 -23.17
C ASP A 209 -43.17 -6.25 -23.99
N THR A 210 -44.43 -5.86 -24.10
CA THR A 210 -44.89 -4.72 -24.90
C THR A 210 -45.90 -3.89 -24.13
N LYS A 211 -45.66 -2.57 -24.06
CA LYS A 211 -46.55 -1.62 -23.38
C LYS A 211 -46.89 -0.47 -24.31
N GLN A 212 -48.17 -0.07 -24.29
CA GLN A 212 -48.65 1.10 -25.00
C GLN A 212 -48.32 2.36 -24.20
N TYR A 213 -47.81 3.37 -24.90
CA TYR A 213 -47.60 4.72 -24.38
C TYR A 213 -48.40 5.73 -25.22
N SER A 214 -48.73 6.85 -24.59
CA SER A 214 -49.53 7.92 -25.18
C SER A 214 -49.03 9.29 -24.75
N LEU A 215 -49.22 10.29 -25.61
CA LEU A 215 -48.83 11.68 -25.39
C LEU A 215 -49.76 12.61 -26.16
N TYR A 216 -50.27 13.65 -25.51
CA TYR A 216 -51.09 14.67 -26.17
C TYR A 216 -50.23 15.89 -26.54
N ALA A 217 -50.07 16.15 -27.83
CA ALA A 217 -49.25 17.25 -28.33
C ALA A 217 -50.14 18.37 -28.89
N VAL A 218 -49.87 19.59 -28.44
CA VAL A 218 -50.64 20.81 -28.71
C VAL A 218 -49.81 21.75 -29.57
N SER A 219 -50.37 22.30 -30.65
CA SER A 219 -49.61 23.29 -31.42
C SER A 219 -49.52 24.61 -30.67
N ARG A 220 -48.30 25.13 -30.51
CA ARG A 220 -48.06 26.45 -29.89
C ARG A 220 -48.67 27.60 -30.71
N ASN A 221 -49.00 27.37 -31.98
CA ASN A 221 -49.73 28.33 -32.82
C ASN A 221 -51.16 28.60 -32.30
N ILE A 222 -51.71 27.77 -31.40
CA ILE A 222 -52.99 28.03 -30.71
C ILE A 222 -52.90 29.17 -29.69
N VAL A 223 -51.69 29.61 -29.32
CA VAL A 223 -51.46 30.64 -28.28
C VAL A 223 -51.66 32.04 -28.86
N THR A 224 -52.93 32.38 -29.12
CA THR A 224 -53.38 33.68 -29.61
C THR A 224 -54.31 34.37 -28.60
N ALA A 225 -54.52 35.68 -28.74
CA ALA A 225 -55.29 36.48 -27.79
C ALA A 225 -56.82 36.28 -27.87
N ASP A 226 -57.30 35.49 -28.82
CA ASP A 226 -58.69 35.20 -29.14
C ASP A 226 -59.11 33.75 -28.86
N MET A 227 -58.27 32.95 -28.19
CA MET A 227 -58.63 31.59 -27.75
C MET A 227 -59.82 31.61 -26.77
N ASP A 228 -60.69 30.61 -26.89
CA ASP A 228 -61.84 30.37 -26.00
C ASP A 228 -61.62 29.21 -25.01
N ILE A 229 -60.45 28.56 -25.09
CA ILE A 229 -60.13 27.29 -24.42
C ILE A 229 -59.85 27.47 -22.91
N VAL A 230 -59.19 28.57 -22.52
CA VAL A 230 -58.90 28.89 -21.12
C VAL A 230 -59.26 30.34 -20.79
N SER A 231 -59.64 30.59 -19.53
CA SER A 231 -59.88 31.94 -19.03
C SER A 231 -58.58 32.63 -18.58
N ALA A 232 -58.59 33.97 -18.59
CA ALA A 232 -57.41 34.78 -18.28
C ALA A 232 -56.89 34.67 -16.82
N ASP A 233 -57.65 34.00 -15.94
CA ASP A 233 -57.30 33.68 -14.56
C ASP A 233 -56.77 32.24 -14.36
N ASN A 234 -56.55 31.47 -15.43
CA ASN A 234 -55.92 30.15 -15.35
C ASN A 234 -54.44 30.27 -14.90
N ASP A 235 -54.17 29.89 -13.66
CA ASP A 235 -52.82 29.78 -13.10
C ASP A 235 -52.34 28.32 -13.18
N ARG A 236 -51.41 28.09 -14.13
CA ARG A 236 -50.73 26.82 -14.37
C ARG A 236 -50.14 26.17 -13.10
N THR A 237 -49.73 26.95 -12.09
CA THR A 237 -49.16 26.41 -10.84
C THR A 237 -50.20 25.80 -9.91
N THR A 238 -51.49 26.07 -10.15
CA THR A 238 -52.62 25.56 -9.35
C THR A 238 -53.49 24.54 -10.07
N ASN A 239 -53.28 24.36 -11.38
CA ASN A 239 -54.07 23.48 -12.23
C ASN A 239 -53.56 22.02 -12.14
N THR A 240 -54.46 21.09 -11.79
CA THR A 240 -54.16 19.64 -11.65
C THR A 240 -54.77 18.78 -12.76
N ASN A 241 -55.37 19.39 -13.79
CA ASN A 241 -55.90 18.64 -14.93
C ASN A 241 -54.76 18.14 -15.81
N LYS A 242 -54.93 16.97 -16.45
CA LYS A 242 -54.05 16.46 -17.52
C LYS A 242 -54.51 16.92 -18.92
N THR A 243 -55.02 18.13 -19.03
CA THR A 243 -55.58 18.72 -20.26
C THR A 243 -54.68 19.85 -20.77
N ILE A 244 -55.02 20.42 -21.93
CA ILE A 244 -54.37 21.61 -22.50
C ILE A 244 -54.25 22.78 -21.50
N ASP A 245 -55.20 22.88 -20.56
CA ASP A 245 -55.24 23.87 -19.47
C ASP A 245 -53.99 23.83 -18.57
N GLN A 246 -53.28 22.69 -18.50
CA GLN A 246 -52.03 22.53 -17.74
C GLN A 246 -50.84 23.24 -18.40
N LEU A 247 -50.95 23.60 -19.68
CA LEU A 247 -49.89 24.26 -20.45
C LEU A 247 -50.10 25.77 -20.62
N LEU A 248 -51.35 26.24 -20.51
CA LEU A 248 -51.73 27.61 -20.82
C LEU A 248 -51.85 28.49 -19.57
N ASP A 249 -51.20 29.64 -19.59
CA ASP A 249 -51.33 30.71 -18.60
C ASP A 249 -51.09 32.07 -19.28
N ALA A 250 -51.30 33.17 -18.54
CA ALA A 250 -51.13 34.53 -19.05
C ALA A 250 -49.66 34.91 -19.42
N SER A 251 -48.69 34.01 -19.28
CA SER A 251 -47.28 34.22 -19.66
C SER A 251 -46.88 33.49 -20.95
N GLN A 252 -47.76 32.67 -21.53
CA GLN A 252 -47.43 31.91 -22.74
C GLN A 252 -47.28 32.78 -23.99
N SER A 253 -46.55 32.24 -24.97
CA SER A 253 -46.32 32.85 -26.28
C SER A 253 -46.45 31.78 -27.37
N SER A 254 -46.84 32.21 -28.56
CA SER A 254 -46.83 31.41 -29.79
C SER A 254 -45.41 31.08 -30.28
N LEU A 255 -44.40 31.83 -29.84
CA LEU A 255 -43.00 31.58 -30.18
C LEU A 255 -42.43 30.40 -29.39
N ARG A 256 -41.70 29.52 -30.08
CA ARG A 256 -41.03 28.36 -29.50
C ARG A 256 -39.69 28.78 -28.89
N ARG A 257 -39.20 27.98 -27.94
CA ARG A 257 -37.82 28.13 -27.44
C ARG A 257 -36.87 27.42 -28.39
N PRO A 258 -35.65 27.94 -28.61
CA PRO A 258 -34.64 27.20 -29.36
C PRO A 258 -34.19 25.97 -28.56
N ALA A 259 -33.82 24.93 -29.29
CA ALA A 259 -33.30 23.67 -28.78
C ALA A 259 -31.78 23.62 -28.91
N LEU A 260 -31.11 23.11 -27.87
CA LEU A 260 -29.78 22.53 -28.00
C LEU A 260 -29.98 21.04 -28.31
N LEU A 261 -29.53 20.61 -29.49
CA LEU A 261 -29.68 19.22 -29.98
C LEU A 261 -28.49 18.33 -29.58
N THR A 262 -27.33 18.92 -29.25
CA THR A 262 -26.21 18.17 -28.68
C THR A 262 -26.56 17.69 -27.26
N GLU A 263 -26.59 16.37 -27.07
CA GLU A 263 -26.90 15.78 -25.76
C GLU A 263 -25.77 15.93 -24.74
N SER A 264 -26.14 16.01 -23.45
CA SER A 264 -25.23 16.01 -22.30
C SER A 264 -24.35 14.76 -22.32
N THR A 265 -23.09 14.93 -22.70
CA THR A 265 -22.10 13.86 -22.86
C THR A 265 -20.73 14.34 -22.42
N GLY A 266 -19.85 13.40 -22.05
CA GLY A 266 -18.44 13.70 -21.89
C GLY A 266 -17.78 13.89 -23.26
N LEU A 267 -17.10 15.01 -23.48
CA LEU A 267 -16.38 15.34 -24.71
C LEU A 267 -15.06 14.54 -24.86
N GLY A 268 -14.80 13.60 -23.96
CA GLY A 268 -13.64 12.72 -23.96
C GLY A 268 -12.45 13.22 -23.14
N ARG A 269 -11.32 12.52 -23.29
CA ARG A 269 -10.02 12.89 -22.74
C ARG A 269 -9.17 13.49 -23.86
N VAL A 270 -8.45 14.57 -23.58
CA VAL A 270 -7.64 15.30 -24.57
C VAL A 270 -6.27 15.60 -23.98
N ASP A 271 -5.21 15.24 -24.72
CA ASP A 271 -3.84 15.53 -24.32
C ASP A 271 -3.53 17.03 -24.42
N HIS A 272 -2.71 17.53 -23.49
CA HIS A 272 -2.16 18.89 -23.55
C HIS A 272 -1.33 19.14 -24.82
N ASN A 273 -1.07 20.41 -25.13
CA ASN A 273 -0.38 20.89 -26.35
C ASN A 273 -1.09 20.54 -27.68
N ASN A 274 -2.29 19.96 -27.66
CA ASN A 274 -3.07 19.63 -28.85
C ASN A 274 -4.11 20.71 -29.19
N TYR A 275 -4.56 20.74 -30.44
CA TYR A 275 -5.67 21.59 -30.89
C TYR A 275 -6.99 20.83 -30.81
N PHE A 276 -7.90 21.29 -29.97
CA PHE A 276 -9.23 20.73 -29.82
C PHE A 276 -10.26 21.56 -30.59
N ASN A 277 -11.25 20.89 -31.18
CA ASN A 277 -12.47 21.54 -31.65
C ASN A 277 -13.67 20.60 -31.52
N PHE A 278 -14.83 21.16 -31.18
CA PHE A 278 -16.10 20.47 -31.07
C PHE A 278 -17.24 21.44 -31.37
N GLN A 279 -18.26 21.02 -32.12
CA GLN A 279 -19.39 21.88 -32.49
C GLN A 279 -20.67 21.49 -31.74
N PHE A 280 -21.27 22.44 -31.03
CA PHE A 280 -22.64 22.33 -30.57
C PHE A 280 -23.62 22.59 -31.71
N VAL A 281 -24.69 21.80 -31.75
CA VAL A 281 -25.76 21.92 -32.74
C VAL A 281 -27.02 22.37 -32.02
N GLY A 282 -27.45 23.59 -32.30
CA GLY A 282 -28.73 24.14 -31.88
C GLY A 282 -29.66 24.35 -33.06
N ARG A 283 -30.96 24.46 -32.78
CA ARG A 283 -32.00 24.76 -33.77
C ARG A 283 -33.05 25.66 -33.16
N ASP A 284 -33.53 26.63 -33.93
CA ASP A 284 -34.79 27.31 -33.63
C ASP A 284 -35.93 26.68 -34.44
N PHE A 285 -37.10 26.55 -33.81
CA PHE A 285 -38.27 25.93 -34.44
C PHE A 285 -39.14 26.92 -35.23
N ASP A 286 -38.95 28.23 -35.04
CA ASP A 286 -39.66 29.27 -35.78
C ASP A 286 -38.80 29.84 -36.94
N GLY A 287 -37.55 29.37 -37.07
CA GLY A 287 -36.59 29.76 -38.11
C GLY A 287 -35.70 30.96 -37.75
N ASP A 288 -35.73 31.42 -36.50
CA ASP A 288 -34.92 32.55 -36.05
C ASP A 288 -33.41 32.21 -35.97
N SER A 289 -32.57 33.24 -36.09
CA SER A 289 -31.13 33.11 -35.80
C SER A 289 -30.87 32.87 -34.31
N ILE A 290 -29.95 31.95 -34.02
CA ILE A 290 -29.57 31.56 -32.65
C ILE A 290 -28.13 31.96 -32.30
N ASP A 291 -27.88 32.17 -31.01
CA ASP A 291 -26.55 32.27 -30.42
C ASP A 291 -26.34 31.17 -29.34
N TYR A 292 -25.14 30.63 -29.27
CA TYR A 292 -24.67 29.70 -28.23
C TYR A 292 -24.01 30.49 -27.11
N ILE A 293 -24.30 30.14 -25.86
CA ILE A 293 -23.71 30.79 -24.68
C ILE A 293 -23.21 29.77 -23.66
N LEU A 294 -22.14 30.12 -22.96
CA LEU A 294 -21.68 29.44 -21.76
C LEU A 294 -22.52 29.96 -20.58
N SER A 295 -23.32 29.10 -19.97
CA SER A 295 -24.23 29.44 -18.86
C SER A 295 -23.56 29.24 -17.50
N SER A 296 -22.80 28.15 -17.35
CA SER A 296 -22.19 27.74 -16.09
C SER A 296 -20.78 27.14 -16.29
N GLY A 297 -19.99 27.11 -15.22
CA GLY A 297 -18.64 26.55 -15.22
C GLY A 297 -17.62 27.36 -16.04
N SER A 298 -16.56 26.69 -16.47
CA SER A 298 -15.45 27.30 -17.22
C SER A 298 -14.84 26.30 -18.20
N LEU A 299 -14.55 26.75 -19.42
CA LEU A 299 -13.77 25.98 -20.39
C LEU A 299 -12.31 25.79 -19.93
N PRO A 300 -11.63 24.71 -20.34
CA PRO A 300 -10.18 24.59 -20.22
C PRO A 300 -9.45 25.81 -20.79
N THR A 301 -8.37 26.23 -20.13
CA THR A 301 -7.52 27.33 -20.61
C THR A 301 -7.09 27.09 -22.06
N GLY A 302 -7.22 28.10 -22.91
CA GLY A 302 -6.89 28.02 -24.33
C GLY A 302 -8.05 27.65 -25.25
N LEU A 303 -9.19 27.18 -24.71
CA LEU A 303 -10.42 26.95 -25.47
C LEU A 303 -11.40 28.13 -25.36
N THR A 304 -12.08 28.44 -26.47
CA THR A 304 -13.12 29.48 -26.55
C THR A 304 -14.36 28.98 -27.28
N LEU A 305 -15.55 29.36 -26.81
CA LEU A 305 -16.82 29.12 -27.50
C LEU A 305 -17.13 30.27 -28.46
N ASP A 306 -17.26 29.97 -29.75
CA ASP A 306 -17.80 30.89 -30.74
C ASP A 306 -19.33 30.92 -30.66
N ALA A 307 -19.88 32.08 -30.32
CA ALA A 307 -21.29 32.25 -30.01
C ALA A 307 -22.23 32.12 -31.23
N GLN A 308 -21.74 32.16 -32.47
CA GLN A 308 -22.59 32.09 -33.67
C GLN A 308 -22.58 30.71 -34.32
N SER A 309 -21.42 30.05 -34.33
CA SER A 309 -21.21 28.78 -34.98
C SER A 309 -21.33 27.57 -34.05
N GLY A 310 -21.26 27.80 -32.73
CA GLY A 310 -21.33 26.74 -31.71
C GLY A 310 -20.04 25.97 -31.52
N PHE A 311 -18.94 26.35 -32.19
CA PHE A 311 -17.65 25.71 -31.98
C PHE A 311 -17.01 26.12 -30.66
N ILE A 312 -16.70 25.16 -29.79
CA ILE A 312 -15.54 25.28 -28.90
C ILE A 312 -14.30 24.96 -29.74
N SER A 313 -13.30 25.82 -29.70
CA SER A 313 -12.01 25.52 -30.33
C SER A 313 -10.83 26.23 -29.65
N GLY A 314 -9.63 25.71 -29.87
CA GLY A 314 -8.38 26.34 -29.43
C GLY A 314 -7.25 25.33 -29.17
N THR A 315 -6.07 25.85 -28.83
CA THR A 315 -4.91 25.04 -28.43
C THR A 315 -4.83 25.00 -26.91
N ILE A 316 -4.79 23.79 -26.35
CA ILE A 316 -4.69 23.57 -24.91
C ILE A 316 -3.19 23.69 -24.53
N PRO A 317 -2.79 24.60 -23.63
CA PRO A 317 -1.39 24.72 -23.21
C PRO A 317 -0.95 23.51 -22.37
N SER A 318 0.35 23.42 -22.03
CA SER A 318 0.83 22.40 -21.11
C SER A 318 0.14 22.49 -19.74
N PHE A 319 -0.22 21.32 -19.20
CA PHE A 319 -0.86 21.16 -17.90
C PHE A 319 0.09 20.41 -16.96
N ALA A 320 0.35 21.00 -15.79
CA ALA A 320 1.25 20.42 -14.77
C ALA A 320 0.57 19.35 -13.89
N ALA A 321 -0.76 19.21 -13.98
CA ALA A 321 -1.50 18.16 -13.30
C ALA A 321 -1.72 16.98 -14.27
N THR A 322 -1.49 15.75 -13.80
CA THR A 322 -1.60 14.51 -14.59
C THR A 322 -2.94 14.39 -15.31
N GLU A 323 -4.04 14.76 -14.66
CA GLU A 323 -5.38 14.78 -15.25
C GLU A 323 -6.24 15.86 -14.59
N THR A 324 -7.11 16.56 -15.34
CA THR A 324 -8.03 17.57 -14.80
C THR A 324 -9.34 17.60 -15.59
N THR A 325 -10.47 17.37 -14.92
CA THR A 325 -11.81 17.40 -15.52
C THR A 325 -12.46 18.78 -15.33
N PHE A 326 -12.89 19.38 -16.42
CA PHE A 326 -13.65 20.63 -16.46
C PHE A 326 -15.12 20.32 -16.72
N THR A 327 -16.02 20.97 -15.98
CA THR A 327 -17.47 20.88 -16.15
C THR A 327 -18.03 22.26 -16.49
N PHE A 328 -18.89 22.34 -17.49
CA PHE A 328 -19.51 23.59 -17.94
C PHE A 328 -20.88 23.37 -18.59
N GLY A 329 -21.74 24.38 -18.53
CA GLY A 329 -23.10 24.35 -19.08
C GLY A 329 -23.23 25.21 -20.34
N VAL A 330 -23.91 24.70 -21.36
CA VAL A 330 -24.16 25.41 -22.63
C VAL A 330 -25.67 25.57 -22.84
N GLN A 331 -26.05 26.74 -23.35
CA GLN A 331 -27.42 27.07 -23.76
C GLN A 331 -27.44 27.68 -25.17
N VAL A 332 -28.60 27.63 -25.80
CA VAL A 332 -28.90 28.29 -27.07
C VAL A 332 -30.01 29.31 -26.82
N ARG A 333 -29.89 30.52 -27.38
CA ARG A 333 -30.95 31.56 -27.32
C ARG A 333 -31.25 32.13 -28.70
N LYS A 334 -32.44 32.68 -28.92
CA LYS A 334 -32.72 33.51 -30.10
C LYS A 334 -31.88 34.79 -30.02
N ARG A 335 -31.26 35.18 -31.14
CA ARG A 335 -30.34 36.33 -31.24
C ARG A 335 -31.05 37.66 -30.97
N ASP A 336 -32.15 37.89 -31.67
CA ASP A 336 -32.90 39.16 -31.62
C ASP A 336 -33.99 39.17 -30.52
N ASN A 337 -34.25 38.03 -29.89
CA ASN A 337 -35.24 37.88 -28.81
C ASN A 337 -34.69 37.02 -27.66
N THR A 338 -33.71 37.57 -26.95
CA THR A 338 -32.87 36.86 -25.96
C THR A 338 -33.60 36.32 -24.73
N ALA A 339 -34.89 36.63 -24.56
CA ALA A 339 -35.74 36.01 -23.53
C ALA A 339 -36.07 34.52 -23.84
N PHE A 340 -35.96 34.11 -25.11
CA PHE A 340 -36.20 32.73 -25.55
C PHE A 340 -34.87 31.96 -25.55
N ILE A 341 -34.69 31.14 -24.51
CA ILE A 341 -33.47 30.36 -24.24
C ILE A 341 -33.82 28.89 -23.95
N SER A 342 -32.95 27.99 -24.37
CA SER A 342 -33.02 26.55 -24.09
C SER A 342 -32.81 26.26 -22.60
N PRO A 343 -33.19 25.07 -22.11
CA PRO A 343 -32.61 24.51 -20.89
C PRO A 343 -31.07 24.46 -20.98
N GLU A 344 -30.39 24.44 -19.84
CA GLU A 344 -28.94 24.23 -19.77
C GLU A 344 -28.60 22.75 -19.95
N THR A 345 -27.67 22.47 -20.86
CA THR A 345 -27.06 21.14 -21.01
C THR A 345 -25.64 21.18 -20.46
N SER A 346 -25.34 20.35 -19.46
CA SER A 346 -24.00 20.24 -18.88
C SER A 346 -23.09 19.32 -19.71
N PHE A 347 -21.81 19.66 -19.79
CA PHE A 347 -20.77 18.90 -20.48
C PHE A 347 -19.54 18.76 -19.59
N THR A 348 -18.79 17.68 -19.80
CA THR A 348 -17.49 17.46 -19.16
C THR A 348 -16.40 17.23 -20.21
N ILE A 349 -15.19 17.74 -19.96
CA ILE A 349 -14.00 17.46 -20.76
C ILE A 349 -12.82 17.24 -19.83
N THR A 350 -12.00 16.24 -20.10
CA THR A 350 -10.85 15.91 -19.25
C THR A 350 -9.54 16.13 -19.99
N ILE A 351 -8.65 16.92 -19.39
CA ILE A 351 -7.34 17.25 -19.96
C ILE A 351 -6.29 16.37 -19.30
N ILE A 352 -5.48 15.68 -20.11
CA ILE A 352 -4.32 14.90 -19.67
C ILE A 352 -3.08 15.81 -19.73
N GLY A 353 -2.34 15.89 -18.62
CA GLY A 353 -1.10 16.65 -18.51
C GLY A 353 0.15 15.83 -18.85
N GLU A 354 1.31 16.46 -18.71
CA GLU A 354 2.60 15.85 -19.03
C GLU A 354 3.00 14.85 -17.93
N VAL A 355 3.27 13.60 -18.28
CA VAL A 355 3.68 12.52 -17.34
C VAL A 355 5.17 12.24 -17.46
N ASP A 356 5.97 13.30 -17.48
CA ASP A 356 7.43 13.20 -17.42
C ASP A 356 7.88 13.04 -15.95
N SER A 357 7.93 11.77 -15.51
CA SER A 357 8.48 11.38 -14.20
C SER A 357 9.98 11.62 -14.16
N THR A 358 10.39 12.81 -13.72
CA THR A 358 11.80 13.15 -13.52
C THR A 358 12.32 12.43 -12.28
N VAL A 359 13.32 11.57 -12.46
CA VAL A 359 13.98 10.82 -11.39
C VAL A 359 15.24 11.57 -10.94
N THR A 360 15.21 12.13 -9.73
CA THR A 360 16.35 12.82 -9.12
C THR A 360 17.01 11.93 -8.07
N TRP A 361 18.11 11.29 -8.46
CA TRP A 361 18.87 10.42 -7.56
C TRP A 361 19.77 11.19 -6.56
N PRO A 362 19.97 10.69 -5.34
CA PRO A 362 20.87 11.28 -4.33
C PRO A 362 22.36 11.19 -4.74
N ASP A 363 23.24 11.77 -3.93
CA ASP A 363 24.69 11.78 -4.17
C ASP A 363 25.25 10.38 -4.46
N SER A 364 26.03 10.25 -5.53
CA SER A 364 26.59 8.95 -5.94
C SER A 364 27.71 8.45 -5.03
N THR A 365 28.26 9.30 -4.16
CA THR A 365 29.43 8.99 -3.33
C THR A 365 29.06 9.01 -1.85
N MET A 366 29.19 7.86 -1.19
CA MET A 366 28.88 7.66 0.22
C MET A 366 30.13 7.26 1.01
N THR A 367 30.08 7.42 2.33
CA THR A 367 31.15 7.02 3.25
C THR A 367 30.56 6.37 4.50
N ILE A 368 31.19 5.31 5.00
CA ILE A 368 30.76 4.56 6.19
C ILE A 368 31.98 3.98 6.90
N LYS A 369 31.92 3.81 8.22
CA LYS A 369 33.05 3.27 9.01
C LYS A 369 32.94 1.77 9.23
N THR A 370 34.08 1.13 9.41
CA THR A 370 34.17 -0.29 9.84
C THR A 370 33.43 -0.51 11.16
N GLY A 371 32.52 -1.47 11.20
CA GLY A 371 31.68 -1.81 12.37
C GLY A 371 30.40 -0.99 12.54
N GLU A 372 30.25 0.12 11.79
CA GLU A 372 29.11 1.03 11.86
C GLU A 372 27.82 0.40 11.30
N GLN A 373 26.68 0.74 11.90
CA GLN A 373 25.37 0.40 11.35
C GLN A 373 25.08 1.31 10.14
N SER A 374 24.73 0.73 9.00
CA SER A 374 24.41 1.49 7.80
C SER A 374 23.20 2.37 7.99
N GLN A 375 23.40 3.65 7.72
CA GLN A 375 22.36 4.69 7.61
C GLN A 375 22.29 5.22 6.17
N LEU A 376 22.95 4.53 5.23
CA LEU A 376 23.00 4.88 3.81
C LEU A 376 21.73 4.46 3.09
N ASP A 377 21.42 5.13 1.98
CA ASP A 377 20.33 4.79 1.07
C ASP A 377 20.62 5.31 -0.35
N VAL A 378 19.79 4.91 -1.30
CA VAL A 378 19.81 5.36 -2.70
C VAL A 378 18.44 5.87 -3.14
N VAL A 379 17.62 6.38 -2.20
CA VAL A 379 16.24 6.77 -2.46
C VAL A 379 16.22 8.00 -3.37
N ALA A 380 15.73 7.81 -4.60
CA ALA A 380 15.52 8.87 -5.57
C ALA A 380 14.19 9.58 -5.33
N ASP A 381 14.21 10.91 -5.51
CA ASP A 381 13.02 11.74 -5.56
C ASP A 381 12.37 11.62 -6.94
N ILE A 382 11.05 11.38 -6.99
CA ILE A 382 10.29 11.20 -8.22
C ILE A 382 9.26 12.32 -8.33
N SER A 383 9.33 13.12 -9.39
CA SER A 383 8.60 14.40 -9.49
C SER A 383 7.06 14.32 -9.40
N ASP A 384 6.48 13.15 -9.63
CA ASP A 384 5.03 12.89 -9.54
C ASP A 384 4.63 12.05 -8.31
N GLY A 385 5.57 11.71 -7.43
CA GLY A 385 5.31 10.98 -6.19
C GLY A 385 4.89 9.52 -6.36
N ARG A 386 5.05 8.93 -7.55
CA ARG A 386 4.68 7.52 -7.80
C ARG A 386 5.48 6.55 -6.91
N PRO A 387 4.88 5.40 -6.51
CA PRO A 387 5.62 4.35 -5.82
C PRO A 387 6.65 3.70 -6.74
N VAL A 388 7.86 3.52 -6.23
CA VAL A 388 8.98 2.85 -6.91
C VAL A 388 9.61 1.79 -6.01
N GLN A 389 10.23 0.79 -6.63
CA GLN A 389 11.04 -0.23 -5.97
C GLN A 389 12.49 -0.13 -6.44
N TYR A 390 13.40 -0.57 -5.58
CA TYR A 390 14.84 -0.60 -5.81
C TYR A 390 15.33 -2.04 -5.89
N GLU A 391 16.34 -2.29 -6.72
CA GLU A 391 17.03 -3.58 -6.71
C GLU A 391 18.54 -3.46 -6.98
N LEU A 392 19.29 -4.37 -6.39
CA LEU A 392 20.71 -4.59 -6.66
C LEU A 392 20.84 -5.67 -7.75
N LYS A 393 21.29 -5.31 -8.95
CA LYS A 393 21.57 -6.29 -10.02
C LYS A 393 22.86 -7.06 -9.75
N SER A 394 22.78 -8.06 -8.88
CA SER A 394 23.87 -9.02 -8.61
C SER A 394 23.95 -10.08 -9.71
N GLY A 395 25.04 -10.05 -10.49
CA GLY A 395 25.27 -10.97 -11.61
C GLY A 395 24.77 -10.44 -12.96
N SER A 396 25.59 -10.61 -14.00
CA SER A 396 25.39 -10.13 -15.38
C SER A 396 24.79 -8.71 -15.48
N THR A 397 25.63 -7.70 -15.22
CA THR A 397 25.27 -6.29 -15.41
C THR A 397 25.05 -6.00 -16.89
N GLN A 398 23.80 -6.15 -17.34
CA GLN A 398 23.36 -5.84 -18.70
C GLN A 398 22.21 -4.84 -18.63
N VAL A 399 22.54 -3.56 -18.71
CA VAL A 399 21.57 -2.48 -18.95
C VAL A 399 21.26 -2.49 -20.45
N GLN A 400 19.99 -2.47 -20.81
CA GLN A 400 19.56 -2.45 -22.21
C GLN A 400 19.59 -1.01 -22.77
N ALA A 401 19.88 -0.87 -24.06
CA ALA A 401 19.70 0.38 -24.78
C ALA A 401 18.26 0.89 -24.70
N GLY A 402 18.09 2.17 -24.39
CA GLY A 402 16.86 2.78 -23.90
C GLY A 402 16.95 3.17 -22.43
N ASN A 403 17.75 2.45 -21.63
CA ASN A 403 17.85 2.63 -20.17
C ASN A 403 19.25 3.11 -19.70
N PHE A 404 20.15 3.52 -20.62
CA PHE A 404 21.45 4.06 -20.23
C PHE A 404 21.29 5.48 -19.66
N VAL A 405 21.92 5.77 -18.52
CA VAL A 405 21.97 7.12 -17.95
C VAL A 405 23.12 7.90 -18.57
N VAL A 406 22.81 9.12 -19.03
CA VAL A 406 23.77 10.01 -19.69
C VAL A 406 24.85 10.46 -18.69
N GLY A 407 26.12 10.39 -19.10
CA GLY A 407 27.29 10.69 -18.28
C GLY A 407 27.90 9.48 -17.56
N GLU A 408 27.19 8.35 -17.49
CA GLU A 408 27.71 7.10 -16.91
C GLU A 408 28.58 6.31 -17.90
N THR A 409 29.53 5.54 -17.38
CA THR A 409 30.51 4.79 -18.20
C THR A 409 30.21 3.30 -18.25
N TYR A 410 29.92 2.80 -19.46
CA TYR A 410 29.51 1.43 -19.72
C TYR A 410 30.51 0.66 -20.60
N THR A 411 30.53 -0.66 -20.47
CA THR A 411 31.24 -1.60 -21.36
C THR A 411 30.22 -2.38 -22.19
N ILE A 412 30.28 -2.34 -23.52
CA ILE A 412 29.33 -3.06 -24.39
C ILE A 412 29.40 -4.58 -24.10
N VAL A 413 28.28 -5.22 -23.79
CA VAL A 413 28.18 -6.67 -23.54
C VAL A 413 27.57 -7.41 -24.72
N THR A 414 26.60 -6.80 -25.41
CA THR A 414 26.02 -7.33 -26.65
C THR A 414 25.63 -6.17 -27.56
N ALA A 415 26.06 -6.19 -28.82
CA ALA A 415 25.77 -5.11 -29.76
C ALA A 415 24.27 -5.03 -30.13
N GLY A 416 23.63 -6.18 -30.32
CA GLY A 416 22.21 -6.27 -30.72
C GLY A 416 21.93 -5.47 -32.00
N THR A 417 20.82 -4.73 -32.01
CA THR A 417 20.49 -3.73 -33.05
C THR A 417 20.89 -2.29 -32.69
N THR A 418 21.57 -2.09 -31.56
CA THR A 418 21.88 -0.75 -31.03
C THR A 418 23.12 -0.16 -31.68
N ASP A 419 23.03 1.10 -32.09
CA ASP A 419 24.21 1.88 -32.49
C ASP A 419 24.79 2.63 -31.30
N PHE A 420 25.74 2.00 -30.61
CA PHE A 420 26.51 2.58 -29.52
C PHE A 420 27.34 3.79 -29.94
N ILE A 421 27.65 3.98 -31.22
CA ILE A 421 28.38 5.17 -31.70
C ILE A 421 27.52 6.41 -31.52
N SER A 422 26.21 6.32 -31.78
CA SER A 422 25.26 7.42 -31.58
C SER A 422 25.13 7.88 -30.12
N ILE A 423 25.57 7.06 -29.16
CA ILE A 423 25.53 7.32 -27.71
C ILE A 423 26.93 7.38 -27.08
N GLY A 424 27.96 7.73 -27.85
CA GLY A 424 29.27 8.11 -27.34
C GLY A 424 30.35 7.03 -27.36
N SER A 425 30.06 5.83 -27.88
CA SER A 425 31.09 4.81 -28.10
C SER A 425 31.95 5.09 -29.32
N ALA A 426 33.23 4.70 -29.25
CA ALA A 426 34.13 4.75 -30.40
C ALA A 426 33.74 3.74 -31.51
N ASN A 427 33.04 2.65 -31.15
CA ASN A 427 32.60 1.60 -32.08
C ASN A 427 31.55 0.67 -31.44
N ASN A 428 30.95 -0.22 -32.23
CA ASN A 428 29.90 -1.17 -31.81
C ASN A 428 30.42 -2.55 -31.33
N THR A 429 31.72 -2.70 -31.06
CA THR A 429 32.30 -4.00 -30.68
C THR A 429 32.09 -4.27 -29.19
N VAL A 430 31.63 -5.49 -28.87
CA VAL A 430 31.57 -6.02 -27.49
C VAL A 430 32.93 -5.88 -26.81
N GLY A 431 32.91 -5.42 -25.56
CA GLY A 431 34.10 -5.08 -24.77
C GLY A 431 34.55 -3.62 -24.87
N THR A 432 33.96 -2.80 -25.76
CA THR A 432 34.30 -1.36 -25.85
C THR A 432 33.71 -0.61 -24.66
N ILE A 433 34.55 0.19 -23.99
CA ILE A 433 34.16 1.10 -22.91
C ILE A 433 33.78 2.46 -23.51
N PHE A 434 32.67 3.03 -23.07
CA PHE A 434 32.17 4.34 -23.51
C PHE A 434 31.45 5.08 -22.39
N THR A 435 31.43 6.42 -22.45
CA THR A 435 30.56 7.23 -21.60
C THR A 435 29.30 7.56 -22.39
N ALA A 436 28.12 7.22 -21.85
CA ALA A 436 26.86 7.36 -22.55
C ALA A 436 26.52 8.85 -22.77
N THR A 437 26.36 9.27 -24.03
CA THR A 437 25.88 10.62 -24.40
C THR A 437 24.38 10.67 -24.69
N GLY A 438 23.69 9.52 -24.61
CA GLY A 438 22.25 9.38 -24.81
C GLY A 438 21.79 7.99 -24.32
N VAL A 439 20.48 7.83 -24.10
CA VAL A 439 19.91 6.57 -23.59
C VAL A 439 19.97 5.42 -24.60
N GLY A 440 20.01 5.74 -25.90
CA GLY A 440 20.07 4.79 -27.02
C GLY A 440 18.73 4.14 -27.33
N SER A 441 18.75 3.20 -28.28
CA SER A 441 17.60 2.35 -28.61
C SER A 441 18.06 1.01 -29.20
N GLY A 442 17.18 0.01 -29.18
CA GLY A 442 17.42 -1.32 -29.74
C GLY A 442 17.61 -2.43 -28.70
N SER A 443 18.19 -3.55 -29.13
CA SER A 443 18.37 -4.75 -28.31
C SER A 443 19.79 -4.94 -27.75
N GLY A 444 20.68 -3.97 -27.95
CA GLY A 444 22.03 -4.01 -27.39
C GLY A 444 22.03 -3.83 -25.86
N THR A 445 23.03 -4.40 -25.20
CA THR A 445 23.22 -4.31 -23.75
C THR A 445 24.65 -3.90 -23.41
N ALA A 446 24.81 -3.13 -22.33
CA ALA A 446 26.10 -2.74 -21.78
C ALA A 446 26.15 -2.82 -20.25
N SER A 447 27.35 -2.98 -19.71
CA SER A 447 27.64 -3.17 -18.30
C SER A 447 28.17 -1.90 -17.66
N LEU A 448 27.59 -1.51 -16.53
CA LEU A 448 28.05 -0.37 -15.73
C LEU A 448 29.22 -0.73 -14.77
N GLY A 449 29.76 -1.95 -14.90
CA GLY A 449 30.82 -2.52 -14.06
C GLY A 449 30.36 -3.68 -13.18
N ALA A 450 31.25 -4.16 -12.31
CA ALA A 450 30.91 -5.14 -11.28
C ALA A 450 30.05 -4.50 -10.17
N ASN A 451 29.13 -5.28 -9.60
CA ASN A 451 28.20 -4.81 -8.59
C ASN A 451 28.58 -5.37 -7.21
N LYS A 452 29.16 -4.54 -6.34
CA LYS A 452 29.62 -4.95 -5.00
C LYS A 452 29.27 -3.90 -3.95
N LEU A 453 28.45 -4.29 -2.97
CA LEU A 453 28.36 -3.58 -1.70
C LEU A 453 29.52 -4.01 -0.77
N PRO A 454 29.91 -3.20 0.22
CA PRO A 454 30.76 -3.63 1.32
C PRO A 454 30.24 -4.89 2.02
N GLN A 455 31.15 -5.69 2.57
CA GLN A 455 30.79 -6.89 3.35
C GLN A 455 29.90 -6.51 4.54
N GLY A 456 28.88 -7.34 4.81
CA GLY A 456 27.85 -7.11 5.82
C GLY A 456 26.68 -6.19 5.41
N LEU A 457 26.71 -5.54 4.23
CA LEU A 457 25.63 -4.67 3.75
C LEU A 457 24.72 -5.32 2.69
N ARG A 458 23.46 -4.85 2.63
CA ARG A 458 22.45 -5.23 1.63
C ARG A 458 21.60 -4.02 1.22
N LEU A 459 21.18 -3.95 -0.04
CA LEU A 459 20.14 -3.01 -0.50
C LEU A 459 18.76 -3.65 -0.36
N ASN A 460 17.81 -2.96 0.28
CA ASN A 460 16.40 -3.33 0.37
C ASN A 460 15.58 -2.78 -0.82
N GLU A 461 14.36 -3.32 -1.02
CA GLU A 461 13.44 -2.89 -2.08
C GLU A 461 12.93 -1.45 -1.95
N ASP A 462 13.05 -0.83 -0.77
CA ASP A 462 12.70 0.56 -0.49
C ASP A 462 13.86 1.54 -0.67
N GLY A 463 15.00 1.07 -1.20
CA GLY A 463 16.18 1.90 -1.47
C GLY A 463 17.13 2.06 -0.29
N LEU A 464 16.79 1.53 0.90
CA LEU A 464 17.66 1.59 2.07
C LEU A 464 18.80 0.58 1.99
N ILE A 465 20.03 1.02 2.31
CA ILE A 465 21.18 0.12 2.49
C ILE A 465 21.28 -0.23 3.97
N VAL A 466 21.13 -1.50 4.31
CA VAL A 466 20.98 -2.01 5.68
C VAL A 466 22.12 -2.98 6.05
N GLY A 467 22.35 -3.16 7.35
CA GLY A 467 23.39 -4.04 7.91
C GLY A 467 24.55 -3.28 8.56
N ARG A 468 25.60 -4.00 8.97
CA ARG A 468 26.82 -3.43 9.56
C ARG A 468 28.02 -3.74 8.68
N VAL A 469 28.93 -2.78 8.50
CA VAL A 469 30.14 -3.00 7.67
C VAL A 469 31.17 -3.83 8.43
N SER A 470 31.78 -4.82 7.77
CA SER A 470 32.88 -5.61 8.34
C SER A 470 34.09 -4.74 8.76
N PHE A 471 34.94 -5.29 9.63
CA PHE A 471 36.21 -4.67 10.04
C PHE A 471 37.38 -5.02 9.13
N GLU A 472 37.24 -5.99 8.23
CA GLU A 472 38.28 -6.36 7.25
C GLU A 472 37.72 -6.29 5.82
N THR A 473 38.48 -5.65 4.92
CA THR A 473 38.02 -5.33 3.55
C THR A 473 38.63 -6.23 2.48
N LEU A 474 39.41 -7.26 2.86
CA LEU A 474 40.18 -8.08 1.92
C LEU A 474 39.28 -8.89 0.99
N VAL A 475 39.27 -8.54 -0.30
CA VAL A 475 38.64 -9.33 -1.37
C VAL A 475 39.58 -9.38 -2.57
N PHE A 476 40.19 -10.54 -2.83
CA PHE A 476 40.73 -10.83 -4.16
C PHE A 476 39.58 -11.27 -5.07
N ASP A 477 39.23 -10.40 -6.02
CA ASP A 477 38.34 -10.72 -7.13
C ASP A 477 39.10 -11.58 -8.17
N THR A 478 38.35 -12.38 -8.91
CA THR A 478 38.73 -12.94 -10.21
C THR A 478 39.02 -11.89 -11.30
N ASN A 479 38.75 -10.61 -11.05
CA ASN A 479 39.07 -9.47 -11.91
C ASN A 479 40.31 -8.69 -11.44
N SER A 480 40.90 -7.93 -12.37
CA SER A 480 42.11 -7.11 -12.18
C SER A 480 42.14 -6.24 -10.91
N THR A 481 42.82 -6.69 -9.86
CA THR A 481 43.30 -5.85 -8.75
C THR A 481 44.40 -4.91 -9.28
N THR A 482 44.17 -3.60 -9.27
CA THR A 482 45.18 -2.62 -9.70
C THR A 482 46.01 -2.16 -8.52
N PHE A 483 47.27 -2.63 -8.43
CA PHE A 483 48.23 -2.16 -7.43
C PHE A 483 48.57 -0.68 -7.63
N ASP A 484 48.05 0.20 -6.77
CA ASP A 484 48.23 1.67 -6.84
C ASP A 484 49.59 2.17 -6.32
N ILE A 485 50.70 1.57 -6.77
CA ILE A 485 52.03 2.16 -6.60
C ILE A 485 53.04 1.64 -7.64
N THR A 486 53.83 2.56 -8.18
CA THR A 486 54.92 2.28 -9.13
C THR A 486 56.18 1.69 -8.51
N ASN A 487 56.21 1.43 -7.19
CA ASN A 487 57.38 0.88 -6.50
C ASN A 487 57.00 0.00 -5.29
N LEU A 488 57.10 -1.32 -5.46
CA LEU A 488 56.72 -2.34 -4.47
C LEU A 488 57.67 -2.45 -3.25
N TYR A 489 58.86 -1.85 -3.30
CA TYR A 489 59.93 -2.15 -2.32
C TYR A 489 60.06 -1.18 -1.14
N THR A 490 59.21 -0.16 -1.04
CA THR A 490 59.36 0.90 -0.01
C THR A 490 58.10 1.33 0.72
N ASN A 491 56.91 0.92 0.26
CA ASN A 491 55.63 1.29 0.86
C ASN A 491 54.70 0.06 0.93
N GLN A 492 53.86 -0.01 1.96
CA GLN A 492 52.81 -1.02 2.08
C GLN A 492 51.69 -0.74 1.06
N THR A 493 51.15 -1.79 0.45
CA THR A 493 49.98 -1.69 -0.44
C THR A 493 48.70 -1.43 0.34
N THR A 494 47.95 -0.41 -0.03
CA THR A 494 46.60 -0.14 0.51
C THR A 494 45.54 -0.84 -0.35
N PHE A 495 44.76 -1.73 0.26
CA PHE A 495 43.67 -2.47 -0.40
C PHE A 495 42.45 -1.60 -0.69
N GLU A 496 41.58 -2.04 -1.62
CA GLU A 496 40.39 -1.28 -2.04
C GLU A 496 39.46 -0.94 -0.86
N GLN A 497 39.38 0.36 -0.55
CA GLN A 497 38.40 0.93 0.39
C GLN A 497 37.15 1.45 -0.32
N VAL A 498 37.08 1.41 -1.65
CA VAL A 498 35.99 1.99 -2.46
C VAL A 498 35.24 0.89 -3.18
N TYR A 499 33.99 0.67 -2.80
CA TYR A 499 33.10 -0.33 -3.38
C TYR A 499 32.14 0.33 -4.36
N SER A 500 32.12 -0.11 -5.62
CA SER A 500 31.15 0.40 -6.62
C SER A 500 30.00 -0.58 -6.82
N PHE A 501 28.78 -0.04 -6.83
CA PHE A 501 27.56 -0.82 -7.03
C PHE A 501 26.58 -0.08 -7.95
N VAL A 502 25.57 -0.79 -8.45
CA VAL A 502 24.55 -0.27 -9.37
C VAL A 502 23.18 -0.52 -8.77
N ALA A 503 22.45 0.56 -8.54
CA ALA A 503 21.05 0.52 -8.14
C ALA A 503 20.16 0.75 -9.38
N ARG A 504 19.10 -0.05 -9.49
CA ARG A 504 17.96 0.23 -10.39
C ARG A 504 16.81 0.77 -9.55
N VAL A 505 16.12 1.78 -10.04
CA VAL A 505 14.81 2.23 -9.54
C VAL A 505 13.77 1.99 -10.62
N TYR A 506 12.65 1.36 -10.29
CA TYR A 506 11.60 1.04 -11.23
C TYR A 506 10.19 1.15 -10.63
N SER A 507 9.20 1.52 -11.43
CA SER A 507 7.78 1.53 -11.04
C SER A 507 7.02 0.32 -11.60
N SER A 508 5.94 -0.08 -10.94
CA SER A 508 5.16 -1.28 -11.31
C SER A 508 4.43 -1.15 -12.66
N ASP A 509 4.20 0.08 -13.13
CA ASP A 509 3.65 0.41 -14.45
C ASP A 509 4.72 0.47 -15.56
N GLY A 510 6.00 0.34 -15.22
CA GLY A 510 7.13 0.35 -16.17
C GLY A 510 7.48 1.72 -16.74
N VAL A 511 6.87 2.81 -16.25
CA VAL A 511 7.14 4.19 -16.71
C VAL A 511 8.49 4.71 -16.21
N VAL A 512 8.86 4.37 -14.96
CA VAL A 512 10.21 4.57 -14.43
C VAL A 512 10.97 3.25 -14.50
N ASP A 513 12.13 3.27 -15.16
CA ASP A 513 13.16 2.22 -15.13
C ASP A 513 14.53 2.84 -15.39
N THR A 514 15.18 3.35 -14.33
CA THR A 514 16.50 4.01 -14.44
C THR A 514 17.56 3.38 -13.54
N TYR A 515 18.82 3.61 -13.87
CA TYR A 515 19.98 2.95 -13.26
C TYR A 515 21.04 3.98 -12.90
N LYS A 516 21.55 3.97 -11.66
CA LYS A 516 22.66 4.84 -11.27
C LYS A 516 23.79 4.07 -10.61
N LYS A 517 25.01 4.49 -10.89
CA LYS A 517 26.21 3.99 -10.23
C LYS A 517 26.45 4.74 -8.92
N PHE A 518 26.75 3.98 -7.88
CA PHE A 518 27.10 4.52 -6.57
C PHE A 518 28.46 3.96 -6.12
N THR A 519 29.16 4.70 -5.29
CA THR A 519 30.37 4.28 -4.61
C THR A 519 30.24 4.46 -3.10
N ILE A 520 30.71 3.48 -2.34
CA ILE A 520 30.81 3.54 -0.88
C ILE A 520 32.28 3.45 -0.50
N THR A 521 32.79 4.48 0.17
CA THR A 521 34.12 4.50 0.77
C THR A 521 34.05 3.98 2.20
N VAL A 522 34.72 2.86 2.49
CA VAL A 522 34.82 2.28 3.83
C VAL A 522 36.02 2.88 4.56
N VAL A 523 35.77 3.61 5.64
CA VAL A 523 36.80 4.22 6.48
C VAL A 523 37.14 3.29 7.63
N ALA A 524 38.34 2.73 7.59
CA ALA A 524 38.89 1.87 8.64
C ALA A 524 39.37 2.67 9.86
N ASP A 525 38.43 3.18 10.65
CA ASP A 525 38.70 3.83 11.95
C ASP A 525 39.38 2.85 12.94
N THR A 526 39.17 1.54 12.76
CA THR A 526 39.91 0.48 13.48
C THR A 526 39.98 -0.81 12.65
N THR A 527 41.11 -1.52 12.73
CA THR A 527 41.35 -2.82 12.05
C THR A 527 41.09 -4.03 12.96
N LYS A 528 40.53 -3.80 14.15
CA LYS A 528 40.13 -4.85 15.08
C LYS A 528 38.64 -4.69 15.38
N PRO A 529 37.85 -5.77 15.39
CA PRO A 529 36.44 -5.68 15.69
C PRO A 529 36.21 -5.24 17.13
N TYR A 530 35.00 -4.78 17.43
CA TYR A 530 34.54 -4.49 18.78
C TYR A 530 33.16 -5.09 19.01
N GLU A 531 32.89 -5.45 20.26
CA GLU A 531 31.69 -6.16 20.67
C GLU A 531 30.70 -5.27 21.42
N SER A 532 29.43 -5.65 21.40
CA SER A 532 28.35 -4.98 22.12
C SER A 532 27.55 -5.96 22.97
N LEU A 533 27.23 -5.55 24.20
CA LEU A 533 26.41 -6.30 25.14
C LEU A 533 25.05 -5.62 25.31
N PHE A 534 24.00 -6.42 25.16
CA PHE A 534 22.61 -6.00 25.32
C PHE A 534 21.89 -6.83 26.38
N ILE A 535 20.80 -6.29 26.90
CA ILE A 535 19.74 -7.07 27.56
C ILE A 535 18.50 -7.08 26.65
N LYS A 536 17.75 -8.17 26.73
CA LYS A 536 16.41 -8.31 26.14
C LYS A 536 15.45 -8.63 27.28
N ALA A 537 14.40 -7.84 27.42
CA ALA A 537 13.38 -8.08 28.43
C ALA A 537 12.49 -9.24 27.99
N LEU A 538 12.15 -10.09 28.95
CA LEU A 538 11.14 -11.14 28.80
C LEU A 538 10.08 -10.96 29.89
N PRO A 539 9.31 -9.86 29.89
CA PRO A 539 8.23 -9.66 30.87
C PRO A 539 7.11 -10.69 30.63
N GLU A 540 6.18 -10.83 31.57
CA GLU A 540 5.06 -11.79 31.47
C GLU A 540 4.19 -11.54 30.21
N GLN A 541 3.43 -12.57 29.75
CA GLN A 541 2.68 -12.48 28.48
C GLN A 541 1.77 -11.25 28.44
N ASP A 542 0.94 -11.05 29.46
CA ASP A 542 0.04 -9.90 29.59
C ASP A 542 0.77 -8.55 29.48
N GLN A 543 2.02 -8.48 29.97
CA GLN A 543 2.86 -7.27 29.88
C GLN A 543 3.50 -7.08 28.49
N ARG A 544 3.80 -8.18 27.77
CA ARG A 544 4.21 -8.14 26.36
C ARG A 544 3.06 -7.69 25.49
N ASP A 545 1.86 -8.24 25.69
CA ASP A 545 0.67 -7.91 24.90
C ASP A 545 0.31 -6.42 25.00
N ILE A 546 0.45 -5.81 26.20
CA ILE A 546 0.31 -4.36 26.39
C ILE A 546 1.36 -3.58 25.58
N TYR A 547 2.63 -3.99 25.59
CA TYR A 547 3.69 -3.31 24.84
C TYR A 547 3.51 -3.47 23.32
N GLU A 548 3.18 -4.69 22.85
CA GLU A 548 2.95 -4.98 21.44
C GLU A 548 1.74 -4.22 20.89
N THR A 549 0.63 -4.17 21.63
CA THR A 549 -0.56 -3.38 21.26
C THR A 549 -0.22 -1.90 21.10
N LEU A 550 0.60 -1.35 22.01
CA LEU A 550 1.01 0.06 22.01
C LEU A 550 1.89 0.43 20.80
N ILE A 551 2.74 -0.48 20.31
CA ILE A 551 3.68 -0.19 19.20
C ILE A 551 3.18 -0.62 17.81
N GLN A 552 2.18 -1.50 17.73
CA GLN A 552 1.62 -1.95 16.45
C GLN A 552 0.51 -1.01 15.91
N ASN A 553 0.07 -0.04 16.70
CA ASN A 553 -1.01 0.87 16.31
C ASN A 553 -0.55 1.99 15.37
N ASN A 554 -0.96 1.90 14.10
CA ASN A 554 -0.65 2.90 13.08
C ASN A 554 -1.28 4.29 13.34
N ASP A 555 -2.34 4.39 14.15
CA ASP A 555 -2.89 5.70 14.55
C ASP A 555 -1.93 6.46 15.48
N ASP A 556 -1.22 5.74 16.35
CA ASP A 556 -0.29 6.34 17.31
C ASP A 556 1.10 6.52 16.69
N ILE A 557 1.53 5.56 15.86
CA ILE A 557 2.80 5.52 15.13
C ILE A 557 2.54 5.35 13.62
N PRO A 558 2.21 6.42 12.88
CA PRO A 558 1.97 6.34 11.45
C PRO A 558 3.25 6.00 10.68
N GLN A 559 3.17 5.09 9.71
CA GLN A 559 4.34 4.65 8.94
C GLN A 559 5.07 5.82 8.23
N GLU A 560 4.36 6.88 7.84
CA GLU A 560 4.96 8.06 7.21
C GLU A 560 5.83 8.90 8.17
N ASP A 561 5.58 8.84 9.49
CA ASP A 561 6.37 9.53 10.52
C ASP A 561 7.63 8.73 10.94
N VAL A 562 7.72 7.44 10.59
CA VAL A 562 8.79 6.51 11.01
C VAL A 562 10.05 6.68 10.16
N TYR A 563 11.21 6.72 10.82
CA TYR A 563 12.52 6.74 10.16
C TYR A 563 12.99 5.32 9.81
N ARG A 564 13.30 5.08 8.53
CA ARG A 564 13.81 3.80 8.00
C ARG A 564 12.97 2.59 8.42
N ALA A 565 11.67 2.60 8.08
CA ALA A 565 10.69 1.64 8.58
C ALA A 565 10.96 0.15 8.26
N SER A 566 11.72 -0.17 7.19
CA SER A 566 12.11 -1.55 6.85
C SER A 566 13.41 -2.04 7.52
N ASP A 567 14.17 -1.14 8.14
CA ASP A 567 15.48 -1.42 8.70
C ASP A 567 15.35 -1.92 10.15
N TYR A 568 15.86 -3.12 10.44
CA TYR A 568 15.72 -3.73 11.77
C TYR A 568 16.44 -2.94 12.87
N ALA A 569 17.45 -2.14 12.53
CA ALA A 569 18.21 -1.35 13.50
C ALA A 569 17.53 -0.02 13.82
N PHE A 570 16.65 0.45 12.92
CA PHE A 570 15.87 1.67 13.04
C PHE A 570 14.37 1.32 13.08
N GLY A 571 13.49 2.14 12.51
CA GLY A 571 12.06 1.86 12.46
C GLY A 571 11.40 1.65 13.83
N ILE A 572 10.40 0.76 13.89
CA ILE A 572 9.66 0.40 15.11
C ILE A 572 10.35 -0.79 15.80
N GLN A 573 10.69 -0.63 17.08
CA GLN A 573 11.46 -1.58 17.86
C GLN A 573 10.54 -2.54 18.62
N ARG A 574 10.30 -3.69 17.99
CA ARG A 574 9.41 -4.75 18.51
C ARG A 574 9.94 -5.45 19.75
N ASP A 575 11.26 -5.68 19.81
CA ASP A 575 11.90 -6.23 21.00
C ASP A 575 12.20 -5.14 22.02
N ILE A 576 11.86 -5.41 23.28
CA ILE A 576 12.28 -4.61 24.43
C ILE A 576 13.78 -4.90 24.70
N ARG A 577 14.67 -4.31 23.88
CA ARG A 577 16.14 -4.44 23.96
C ARG A 577 16.77 -3.15 24.48
N SER A 578 17.77 -3.24 25.36
CA SER A 578 18.56 -2.10 25.84
C SER A 578 20.05 -2.39 25.70
N LEU A 579 20.82 -1.39 25.26
CA LEU A 579 22.27 -1.44 25.16
C LEU A 579 22.91 -1.29 26.56
N ILE A 580 23.76 -2.23 26.95
CA ILE A 580 24.49 -2.20 28.22
C ILE A 580 25.91 -1.67 28.02
N SER A 581 26.66 -2.16 27.03
CA SER A 581 27.97 -1.59 26.69
C SER A 581 28.33 -1.88 25.24
N THR A 582 29.18 -1.04 24.66
CA THR A 582 29.63 -1.12 23.26
C THR A 582 31.10 -0.70 23.17
N GLY A 583 31.78 -1.11 22.11
CA GLY A 583 33.21 -0.85 21.90
C GLY A 583 34.13 -1.79 22.68
N LEU A 584 33.59 -2.86 23.28
CA LEU A 584 34.35 -3.80 24.09
C LEU A 584 35.40 -4.53 23.25
N SER A 585 36.52 -4.87 23.88
CA SER A 585 37.55 -5.70 23.25
C SER A 585 37.02 -7.10 23.01
N PRO A 586 37.17 -7.67 21.80
CA PRO A 586 36.82 -9.07 21.54
C PRO A 586 37.60 -10.01 22.45
N LYS A 587 36.88 -10.90 23.12
CA LYS A 587 37.41 -11.85 24.11
C LYS A 587 36.71 -13.20 24.01
N GLU A 588 37.36 -14.24 24.51
CA GLU A 588 36.71 -15.53 24.67
C GLU A 588 35.59 -15.44 25.71
N GLU A 589 34.56 -16.27 25.56
CA GLU A 589 33.36 -16.23 26.41
C GLU A 589 33.69 -16.55 27.88
N SER A 590 34.80 -17.24 28.13
CA SER A 590 35.38 -17.47 29.47
C SER A 590 35.76 -16.18 30.19
N ASP A 591 36.35 -15.20 29.49
CA ASP A 591 36.79 -13.93 30.08
C ASP A 591 35.56 -13.11 30.51
N TYR A 592 34.50 -13.14 29.69
CA TYR A 592 33.21 -12.54 30.03
C TYR A 592 32.57 -13.21 31.27
N ILE A 593 32.60 -14.54 31.36
CA ILE A 593 32.10 -15.27 32.54
C ILE A 593 32.94 -14.94 33.79
N GLU A 594 34.26 -14.82 33.68
CA GLU A 594 35.13 -14.42 34.80
C GLU A 594 34.87 -12.98 35.25
N ALA A 595 34.78 -12.01 34.32
CA ALA A 595 34.38 -10.64 34.62
C ALA A 595 33.00 -10.60 35.29
N MET A 596 32.08 -11.48 34.88
CA MET A 596 30.75 -11.59 35.46
C MET A 596 30.68 -12.31 36.81
N SER A 597 31.79 -12.85 37.33
CA SER A 597 31.84 -13.48 38.66
C SER A 597 31.66 -12.51 39.85
N LYS A 598 31.51 -11.20 39.60
CA LYS A 598 31.40 -10.15 40.63
C LYS A 598 30.40 -9.08 40.19
N ASN A 599 29.43 -8.75 41.04
CA ASN A 599 28.36 -7.76 40.78
C ASN A 599 27.25 -8.21 39.80
N PHE A 600 27.40 -9.31 39.06
CA PHE A 600 26.35 -9.84 38.17
C PHE A 600 25.61 -10.99 38.81
N TRP A 601 24.34 -10.72 39.09
CA TRP A 601 23.31 -11.66 39.49
C TRP A 601 21.97 -11.08 39.05
N ASN A 602 20.88 -11.80 39.28
CA ASN A 602 19.60 -11.38 38.75
C ASN A 602 19.17 -9.99 39.26
N ASN A 603 18.70 -9.15 38.34
CA ASN A 603 18.24 -7.78 38.61
C ASN A 603 16.85 -7.60 37.96
N THR A 604 15.96 -6.82 38.55
CA THR A 604 14.65 -6.51 37.95
C THR A 604 14.65 -5.06 37.50
N LEU A 605 14.48 -4.84 36.20
CA LEU A 605 14.28 -3.52 35.63
C LEU A 605 12.78 -3.27 35.45
N ARG A 606 12.38 -2.01 35.55
CA ARG A 606 11.00 -1.56 35.30
C ARG A 606 10.97 -0.38 34.34
N PHE A 607 9.88 -0.21 33.62
CA PHE A 607 9.69 0.95 32.75
C PHE A 607 9.49 2.24 33.57
N GLY A 608 10.13 3.30 33.11
CA GLY A 608 10.08 4.66 33.66
C GLY A 608 9.08 5.54 32.91
N SER A 609 9.56 6.61 32.29
CA SER A 609 8.73 7.53 31.50
C SER A 609 9.16 7.53 30.04
N LEU A 610 8.21 7.81 29.13
CA LEU A 610 8.50 8.06 27.73
C LEU A 610 9.28 9.37 27.57
N LYS A 611 10.39 9.32 26.83
CA LYS A 611 11.27 10.45 26.54
C LYS A 611 11.57 10.48 25.04
N THR A 612 12.09 11.62 24.60
CA THR A 612 12.52 11.84 23.21
C THR A 612 13.99 12.25 23.22
N ALA A 613 14.73 11.82 22.19
CA ALA A 613 16.06 12.34 21.87
C ALA A 613 16.18 12.54 20.36
N ARG A 614 17.23 13.25 19.93
CA ARG A 614 17.56 13.48 18.52
C ARG A 614 19.00 13.10 18.21
N ALA A 615 19.22 12.64 16.98
CA ALA A 615 20.52 12.56 16.32
C ALA A 615 20.63 13.68 15.29
N LEU A 616 21.85 14.14 15.01
CA LEU A 616 22.13 15.24 14.10
C LEU A 616 23.02 14.80 12.94
N ASN A 617 22.92 15.54 11.83
CA ASN A 617 23.89 15.49 10.75
C ASN A 617 25.12 16.35 11.09
N ALA A 618 26.19 16.22 10.29
CA ALA A 618 27.41 16.98 10.47
C ALA A 618 27.26 18.51 10.30
N ASP A 619 26.12 18.98 9.78
CA ASP A 619 25.74 20.38 9.59
C ASP A 619 24.78 20.92 10.68
N ASP A 620 24.60 20.17 11.78
CA ASP A 620 23.65 20.40 12.88
C ASP A 620 22.15 20.29 12.52
N THR A 621 21.76 19.85 11.31
CA THR A 621 20.36 19.51 11.01
C THR A 621 19.93 18.22 11.72
N VAL A 622 18.63 18.03 11.98
CA VAL A 622 18.13 16.81 12.62
C VAL A 622 18.15 15.66 11.63
N LYS A 623 18.87 14.59 11.96
CA LYS A 623 18.99 13.39 11.13
C LYS A 623 17.82 12.44 11.35
N TYR A 624 17.53 12.16 12.62
CA TYR A 624 16.35 11.45 13.08
C TYR A 624 16.06 11.80 14.55
N GLU A 625 14.84 11.54 14.99
CA GLU A 625 14.44 11.57 16.39
C GLU A 625 14.18 10.14 16.89
N VAL A 626 14.13 9.93 18.20
CA VAL A 626 13.78 8.63 18.80
C VAL A 626 12.86 8.84 19.99
N VAL A 627 11.78 8.07 20.04
CA VAL A 627 10.97 7.89 21.25
C VAL A 627 11.52 6.67 21.98
N TYR A 628 11.86 6.83 23.27
CA TYR A 628 12.40 5.76 24.10
C TYR A 628 11.74 5.73 25.48
N ILE A 629 11.74 4.54 26.10
CA ILE A 629 11.35 4.34 27.49
C ILE A 629 12.62 4.28 28.33
N GLU A 630 12.72 5.18 29.30
CA GLU A 630 13.74 5.10 30.35
C GLU A 630 13.51 3.83 31.19
N LEU A 631 14.57 3.06 31.47
CA LEU A 631 14.51 1.92 32.36
C LEU A 631 15.03 2.30 33.75
N ILE A 632 14.35 1.84 34.79
CA ILE A 632 14.74 2.07 36.19
C ILE A 632 15.28 0.76 36.78
N ASP A 633 16.54 0.79 37.21
CA ASP A 633 17.22 -0.29 37.93
C ASP A 633 16.76 -0.32 39.41
N ASN A 634 16.23 -1.45 39.88
CA ASN A 634 15.75 -1.57 41.26
C ASN A 634 16.87 -1.77 42.31
N LYS A 635 18.12 -1.97 41.86
CA LYS A 635 19.32 -2.07 42.71
C LYS A 635 20.14 -0.78 42.74
N GLN A 636 19.80 0.20 41.90
CA GLN A 636 20.40 1.53 42.00
C GLN A 636 19.98 2.16 43.33
N GLY A 637 20.97 2.65 44.08
CA GLY A 637 20.77 3.25 45.38
C GLY A 637 20.38 4.73 45.29
N THR A 638 20.37 5.38 46.45
CA THR A 638 20.26 6.83 46.57
C THR A 638 21.50 7.34 47.28
N ASP A 639 22.14 8.36 46.72
CA ASP A 639 23.24 9.05 47.37
C ASP A 639 22.69 9.79 48.62
N PRO A 640 23.25 9.54 49.82
CA PRO A 640 22.69 10.02 51.08
C PRO A 640 22.92 11.52 51.33
N VAL A 641 23.69 12.22 50.48
CA VAL A 641 24.01 13.64 50.60
C VAL A 641 23.19 14.47 49.61
N THR A 642 23.05 14.00 48.37
CA THR A 642 22.36 14.69 47.28
C THR A 642 20.91 14.24 47.11
N GLY A 643 20.53 13.07 47.61
CA GLY A 643 19.21 12.48 47.41
C GLY A 643 18.96 11.98 45.98
N LEU A 644 19.97 12.01 45.11
CA LEU A 644 19.89 11.56 43.73
C LEU A 644 20.16 10.06 43.61
N SER A 645 19.78 9.45 42.48
CA SER A 645 20.11 8.04 42.23
C SER A 645 21.62 7.86 42.06
N ALA A 646 22.18 6.82 42.67
CA ALA A 646 23.60 6.52 42.63
C ALA A 646 23.86 5.02 42.81
N SER A 647 24.88 4.48 42.15
CA SER A 647 25.24 3.08 42.33
C SER A 647 25.69 2.75 43.76
N PRO A 648 25.30 1.57 44.28
CA PRO A 648 25.95 0.99 45.44
C PRO A 648 27.46 0.84 45.23
N ALA A 649 28.24 0.77 46.31
CA ALA A 649 29.69 0.58 46.21
C ALA A 649 30.04 -0.70 45.41
N LEU A 650 30.90 -0.57 44.39
CA LEU A 650 31.35 -1.65 43.49
C LEU A 650 31.92 -2.89 44.23
N ARG A 651 32.39 -2.69 45.47
CA ARG A 651 32.79 -3.71 46.44
C ARG A 651 32.58 -3.12 47.84
N GLN A 652 31.98 -3.89 48.75
CA GLN A 652 31.73 -3.46 50.13
C GLN A 652 32.31 -4.49 51.11
N ASP A 653 33.09 -4.02 52.10
CA ASP A 653 33.52 -4.85 53.23
C ASP A 653 32.39 -4.91 54.26
N VAL A 654 31.90 -6.11 54.58
CA VAL A 654 30.80 -6.26 55.56
C VAL A 654 31.26 -6.06 57.01
N ARG A 655 32.58 -6.01 57.26
CA ARG A 655 33.15 -5.74 58.60
C ARG A 655 33.30 -4.25 58.91
N SER A 656 33.34 -3.37 57.90
CA SER A 656 33.71 -1.97 58.12
C SER A 656 32.57 -1.09 58.66
N ASN A 657 31.33 -1.59 58.71
CA ASN A 657 30.16 -0.83 59.14
C ASN A 657 29.57 -1.35 60.46
N VAL A 658 30.33 -1.20 61.55
CA VAL A 658 29.98 -1.65 62.91
C VAL A 658 28.92 -0.80 63.62
N SER A 659 28.34 0.22 62.97
CA SER A 659 27.46 1.21 63.59
C SER A 659 25.98 0.82 63.68
N THR A 660 25.56 -0.28 63.04
CA THR A 660 24.14 -0.70 62.92
C THR A 660 23.83 -2.04 63.59
N TRP A 661 24.73 -2.55 64.44
CA TRP A 661 24.59 -3.87 65.04
C TRP A 661 23.69 -3.87 66.28
N SER A 662 22.42 -4.24 66.11
CA SER A 662 21.72 -5.13 67.05
C SER A 662 20.46 -5.74 66.43
N ASN A 663 20.25 -7.04 66.63
CA ASN A 663 19.06 -7.54 67.33
C ASN A 663 19.20 -9.02 67.72
N PRO A 664 19.30 -9.37 69.02
CA PRO A 664 19.77 -8.56 70.14
C PRO A 664 21.06 -9.15 70.71
N LEU A 665 22.17 -8.40 70.75
CA LEU A 665 23.39 -8.89 71.38
C LEU A 665 24.02 -7.84 72.30
N ASN A 666 24.26 -8.29 73.53
CA ASN A 666 24.71 -7.52 74.68
C ASN A 666 26.23 -7.70 74.89
N VAL A 667 26.73 -7.22 76.03
CA VAL A 667 28.16 -7.07 76.40
C VAL A 667 29.01 -8.36 76.28
N ASP A 668 28.37 -9.52 76.21
CA ASP A 668 28.95 -10.85 76.03
C ASP A 668 29.16 -11.27 74.56
N SER A 669 28.71 -10.48 73.58
CA SER A 669 28.95 -10.78 72.16
C SER A 669 30.39 -10.46 71.74
N GLY A 670 31.23 -11.48 71.71
CA GLY A 670 32.48 -11.46 70.94
C GLY A 670 32.21 -11.29 69.44
N LEU A 671 33.28 -11.08 68.67
CA LEU A 671 33.22 -11.10 67.21
C LEU A 671 32.51 -12.40 66.76
N PRO A 672 31.49 -12.35 65.89
CA PRO A 672 30.91 -13.56 65.34
C PRO A 672 31.96 -14.22 64.44
N ASP A 673 32.51 -15.32 64.94
CA ASP A 673 33.31 -16.21 64.13
C ASP A 673 32.39 -16.90 63.13
N VAL A 674 32.51 -16.52 61.85
CA VAL A 674 31.77 -17.15 60.74
C VAL A 674 32.43 -18.47 60.30
N SER A 675 32.88 -19.28 61.26
CA SER A 675 33.43 -20.61 61.05
C SER A 675 32.34 -21.69 60.95
N HIS A 676 31.42 -21.52 59.99
CA HIS A 676 30.69 -22.68 59.47
C HIS A 676 31.70 -23.59 58.74
N GLY A 677 31.63 -24.90 58.99
CA GLY A 677 32.74 -25.86 58.90
C GLY A 677 33.43 -26.14 57.56
N HIS A 678 33.33 -25.25 56.57
CA HIS A 678 34.05 -25.30 55.30
C HIS A 678 34.82 -24.02 54.95
N TYR A 679 34.72 -22.95 55.76
CA TYR A 679 35.38 -21.67 55.49
C TYR A 679 36.49 -21.39 56.52
N LEU A 680 37.73 -21.26 56.05
CA LEU A 680 38.89 -20.95 56.90
C LEU A 680 39.07 -19.44 57.03
N ALA A 681 39.21 -18.94 58.25
CA ALA A 681 39.41 -17.52 58.56
C ALA A 681 40.66 -16.87 57.90
N SER A 682 41.54 -17.67 57.27
CA SER A 682 42.67 -17.21 56.45
C SER A 682 42.28 -16.77 55.03
N GLN A 683 41.06 -17.07 54.56
CA GLN A 683 40.57 -16.64 53.26
C GLN A 683 40.06 -15.20 53.34
N ASN A 684 40.95 -14.25 53.07
CA ASN A 684 40.71 -12.79 53.06
C ASN A 684 39.59 -12.32 52.08
N ASN A 685 38.91 -13.21 51.37
CA ASN A 685 38.03 -12.89 50.25
C ASN A 685 36.53 -12.92 50.60
N ASP A 686 36.13 -13.51 51.73
CA ASP A 686 34.72 -13.81 52.05
C ASP A 686 34.01 -12.69 52.83
N TYR A 687 34.75 -11.66 53.22
CA TYR A 687 34.20 -10.45 53.87
C TYR A 687 33.77 -9.36 52.86
N PHE A 688 33.84 -9.64 51.56
CA PHE A 688 33.55 -8.67 50.50
C PHE A 688 32.32 -9.08 49.70
N VAL A 689 31.27 -8.28 49.80
CA VAL A 689 30.10 -8.40 48.93
C VAL A 689 30.25 -7.50 47.71
N TYR A 690 29.58 -7.91 46.62
CA TYR A 690 29.60 -7.23 45.33
C TYR A 690 28.16 -6.87 44.93
N PRO A 691 27.63 -5.73 45.43
CA PRO A 691 26.28 -5.28 45.14
C PRO A 691 26.00 -5.15 43.63
N ASN A 692 24.76 -5.48 43.24
CA ASN A 692 24.30 -5.31 41.87
C ASN A 692 23.98 -3.85 41.56
N SER A 693 24.27 -3.42 40.34
CA SER A 693 23.57 -2.36 39.59
C SER A 693 24.07 -2.43 38.15
N ILE A 694 23.29 -1.96 37.17
CA ILE A 694 23.74 -1.94 35.76
C ILE A 694 25.01 -1.10 35.60
N GLU A 695 25.13 0.01 36.32
CA GLU A 695 26.35 0.84 36.37
C GLU A 695 27.56 0.09 36.97
N ASN A 696 27.37 -0.72 38.02
CA ASN A 696 28.44 -1.56 38.58
C ASN A 696 28.83 -2.69 37.62
N MET A 697 27.87 -3.32 36.96
CA MET A 697 28.08 -4.29 35.89
C MET A 697 28.92 -3.68 34.75
N ARG A 698 28.55 -2.50 34.26
CA ARG A 698 29.32 -1.77 33.23
C ARG A 698 30.72 -1.40 33.70
N SER A 699 30.86 -0.98 34.96
CA SER A 699 32.16 -0.68 35.57
C SER A 699 33.06 -1.91 35.65
N ARG A 700 32.50 -3.11 35.86
CA ARG A 700 33.24 -4.39 35.78
C ARG A 700 33.69 -4.70 34.36
N LEU A 701 32.77 -4.71 33.38
CA LEU A 701 33.11 -4.97 31.97
C LEU A 701 34.23 -4.05 31.48
N LYS A 702 34.13 -2.75 31.78
CA LYS A 702 35.13 -1.74 31.46
C LYS A 702 36.51 -2.00 32.09
N THR A 703 36.57 -2.62 33.26
CA THR A 703 37.83 -2.87 33.99
C THR A 703 38.45 -4.21 33.59
N ASP A 704 37.63 -5.25 33.47
CA ASP A 704 38.09 -6.64 33.38
C ASP A 704 38.17 -7.10 31.90
N ILE A 705 37.32 -6.60 31.00
CA ILE A 705 37.36 -6.86 29.53
C ILE A 705 38.12 -5.74 28.79
N GLY A 706 37.80 -4.49 29.13
CA GLY A 706 38.34 -3.30 28.47
C GLY A 706 37.67 -2.94 27.14
N TYR A 707 38.14 -1.87 26.52
CA TYR A 707 37.60 -1.35 25.26
C TYR A 707 38.62 -1.43 24.11
N GLN A 708 38.17 -1.90 22.95
CA GLN A 708 38.89 -1.75 21.69
C GLN A 708 38.62 -0.38 21.07
N VAL A 709 37.39 0.12 21.18
CA VAL A 709 37.01 1.49 20.81
C VAL A 709 36.33 2.15 22.01
N LEU A 710 36.67 3.42 22.28
CA LEU A 710 36.03 4.17 23.36
C LEU A 710 34.52 4.21 23.16
N GLU A 711 33.75 3.64 24.09
CA GLU A 711 32.28 3.49 24.06
C GLU A 711 31.56 4.71 23.47
N ARG A 712 31.93 5.93 23.91
CA ARG A 712 31.34 7.19 23.43
C ARG A 712 31.44 7.47 21.92
N LYS A 713 32.25 6.73 21.16
CA LYS A 713 32.39 6.84 19.69
C LYS A 713 31.49 5.85 18.92
N VAL A 714 30.94 4.86 19.62
CA VAL A 714 30.22 3.70 19.06
C VAL A 714 28.90 3.43 19.78
N LEU A 715 28.40 4.45 20.51
CA LEU A 715 27.01 4.53 20.97
C LEU A 715 26.09 4.91 19.79
N PRO A 716 24.77 4.69 19.89
CA PRO A 716 23.81 5.26 18.94
C PRO A 716 23.94 6.79 18.86
N ASP A 717 23.80 7.38 17.67
CA ASP A 717 24.01 8.82 17.43
C ASP A 717 23.18 9.70 18.39
N TRP A 718 21.92 9.32 18.66
CA TRP A 718 21.05 10.04 19.61
C TRP A 718 21.56 10.08 21.08
N MET A 719 22.49 9.19 21.45
CA MET A 719 23.21 9.24 22.72
C MET A 719 24.50 10.06 22.66
N GLN A 720 25.09 10.24 21.46
CA GLN A 720 26.32 11.02 21.24
C GLN A 720 26.03 12.52 21.02
N ASP A 721 24.90 12.84 20.38
CA ASP A 721 24.60 14.17 19.86
C ASP A 721 23.95 15.14 20.87
N LYS A 722 24.06 16.43 20.55
CA LYS A 722 23.51 17.51 21.38
C LYS A 722 21.98 17.59 21.26
N GLN A 723 21.32 17.50 22.41
CA GLN A 723 19.87 17.63 22.54
C GLN A 723 19.44 19.10 22.44
N VAL A 724 18.13 19.38 22.53
CA VAL A 724 17.56 20.73 22.35
C VAL A 724 18.10 21.74 23.37
N ASP A 725 18.45 21.27 24.57
CA ASP A 725 19.05 22.06 25.66
C ASP A 725 20.59 22.18 25.57
N ASN A 726 21.20 21.69 24.48
CA ASN A 726 22.65 21.55 24.26
C ASN A 726 23.36 20.57 25.22
N THR A 727 22.64 19.73 25.95
CA THR A 727 23.25 18.62 26.69
C THR A 727 23.55 17.44 25.76
N ILE A 728 24.51 16.60 26.14
CA ILE A 728 24.74 15.29 25.52
C ILE A 728 24.33 14.25 26.55
N LEU A 729 23.43 13.33 26.17
CA LEU A 729 22.92 12.31 27.08
C LEU A 729 24.02 11.33 27.50
N GLY A 730 24.88 10.93 26.56
CA GLY A 730 25.78 9.79 26.71
C GLY A 730 24.99 8.49 26.81
N TRP A 731 25.64 7.44 27.31
CA TRP A 731 24.94 6.19 27.58
C TRP A 731 23.75 6.42 28.52
N THR A 732 22.58 5.97 28.09
CA THR A 732 21.33 6.04 28.85
C THR A 732 20.72 4.65 28.91
N LEU A 733 20.31 4.19 30.10
CA LEU A 733 19.63 2.90 30.26
C LEU A 733 18.18 3.03 29.74
N ALA A 734 17.96 2.63 28.50
CA ALA A 734 16.72 2.91 27.78
C ALA A 734 16.40 1.83 26.74
N VAL A 735 15.10 1.65 26.50
CA VAL A 735 14.56 0.87 25.38
C VAL A 735 14.08 1.85 24.32
N PRO A 736 14.74 1.94 23.15
CA PRO A 736 14.18 2.63 22.00
C PRO A 736 12.86 1.97 21.59
N VAL A 737 11.81 2.77 21.36
CA VAL A 737 10.48 2.29 20.94
C VAL A 737 10.30 2.48 19.44
N VAL A 738 10.62 3.68 18.94
CA VAL A 738 10.53 4.00 17.52
C VAL A 738 11.49 5.11 17.13
N TYR A 739 12.19 4.91 16.02
CA TYR A 739 12.96 5.94 15.33
C TYR A 739 12.03 6.71 14.39
N CYS A 740 12.11 8.03 14.48
CA CYS A 740 11.14 8.99 13.95
C CYS A 740 11.84 9.95 13.00
N LYS A 741 11.14 10.43 11.98
CA LYS A 741 11.62 11.53 11.13
C LYS A 741 11.70 12.84 11.93
N GLU A 742 12.36 13.85 11.37
CA GLU A 742 12.50 15.17 12.00
C GLU A 742 11.13 15.75 12.44
N GLY A 743 11.03 16.16 13.70
CA GLY A 743 9.86 16.81 14.28
C GLY A 743 8.67 15.89 14.61
N THR A 744 8.73 14.58 14.34
CA THR A 744 7.58 13.68 14.57
C THR A 744 7.61 12.97 15.93
N ALA A 745 8.75 12.86 16.62
CA ALA A 745 8.83 12.11 17.88
C ALA A 745 8.00 12.74 19.01
N GLY A 746 7.88 14.07 19.03
CA GLY A 746 7.02 14.77 20.00
C GLY A 746 5.53 14.45 19.81
N LYS A 747 5.07 14.37 18.55
CA LYS A 747 3.71 13.98 18.15
C LYS A 747 3.42 12.53 18.53
N ILE A 748 4.32 11.60 18.17
CA ILE A 748 4.20 10.17 18.50
C ILE A 748 4.20 9.96 20.01
N LYS A 749 5.16 10.54 20.74
CA LYS A 749 5.21 10.46 22.21
C LYS A 749 3.88 10.91 22.84
N TYR A 750 3.33 12.04 22.39
CA TYR A 750 2.06 12.54 22.92
C TYR A 750 0.91 11.55 22.69
N ARG A 751 0.79 10.95 21.49
CA ARG A 751 -0.23 9.95 21.17
C ARG A 751 -0.14 8.72 22.08
N LEU A 752 1.06 8.15 22.21
CA LEU A 752 1.35 7.03 23.11
C LEU A 752 0.99 7.38 24.57
N GLU A 753 1.36 8.58 25.04
CA GLU A 753 1.01 9.05 26.39
C GLU A 753 -0.48 9.32 26.60
N GLN A 754 -1.28 9.60 25.55
CA GLN A 754 -2.74 9.66 25.69
C GLN A 754 -3.35 8.26 25.72
N ARG A 755 -2.95 7.35 24.81
CA ARG A 755 -3.50 5.98 24.81
C ARG A 755 -3.26 5.24 26.11
N ILE A 756 -2.08 5.41 26.71
CA ILE A 756 -1.76 4.87 28.04
C ILE A 756 -2.75 5.37 29.11
N LYS A 757 -3.23 6.62 29.03
CA LYS A 757 -4.22 7.17 29.97
C LYS A 757 -5.64 6.71 29.65
N ASP A 758 -6.03 6.76 28.39
CA ASP A 758 -7.41 6.52 27.94
C ASP A 758 -7.80 5.04 28.06
N GLU A 759 -6.88 4.13 27.75
CA GLU A 759 -7.07 2.68 27.91
C GLU A 759 -6.66 2.17 29.31
N GLY A 760 -6.21 3.07 30.20
CA GLY A 760 -5.90 2.77 31.61
C GLY A 760 -4.65 1.90 31.81
N TYR A 761 -3.76 1.82 30.83
CA TYR A 761 -2.51 1.09 30.96
C TYR A 761 -1.57 1.73 31.99
N ASP A 762 -0.93 0.89 32.80
CA ASP A 762 0.12 1.33 33.72
C ASP A 762 1.46 0.73 33.28
N ILE A 763 2.06 1.33 32.25
CA ILE A 763 3.33 0.85 31.69
C ILE A 763 4.44 0.79 32.74
N LYS A 764 4.36 1.54 33.85
CA LYS A 764 5.36 1.53 34.94
C LYS A 764 5.31 0.26 35.80
N LYS A 765 4.25 -0.55 35.66
CA LYS A 765 4.18 -1.91 36.21
C LYS A 765 4.88 -2.95 35.34
N ILE A 766 5.20 -2.63 34.08
CA ILE A 766 5.97 -3.53 33.22
C ILE A 766 7.37 -3.65 33.82
N SER A 767 7.70 -4.88 34.23
CA SER A 767 8.95 -5.19 34.92
C SER A 767 9.44 -6.56 34.52
N PHE A 768 10.75 -6.69 34.34
CA PHE A 768 11.37 -7.92 33.86
C PHE A 768 12.66 -8.19 34.62
N GLU A 769 12.89 -9.46 34.91
CA GLU A 769 14.14 -9.95 35.49
C GLU A 769 15.16 -10.17 34.36
N ILE A 770 16.39 -9.70 34.56
CA ILE A 770 17.53 -10.01 33.71
C ILE A 770 18.41 -11.07 34.39
N ASP A 771 18.70 -12.17 33.68
CA ASP A 771 19.58 -13.26 34.13
C ASP A 771 20.77 -13.52 33.19
N ARG A 772 20.83 -12.80 32.05
CA ARG A 772 21.82 -12.96 30.98
C ARG A 772 21.99 -11.68 30.16
N PHE A 773 23.12 -11.60 29.45
CA PHE A 773 23.29 -10.69 28.32
C PHE A 773 23.20 -11.42 26.99
N ILE A 774 23.00 -10.62 25.95
CA ILE A 774 23.17 -10.97 24.55
C ILE A 774 24.47 -10.28 24.09
N LEU A 775 25.47 -11.07 23.71
CA LEU A 775 26.71 -10.61 23.10
C LEU A 775 26.53 -10.61 21.57
N ASP A 776 26.56 -9.41 20.99
CA ASP A 776 26.74 -9.21 19.55
C ASP A 776 28.24 -9.30 19.26
N ASN A 777 28.64 -10.48 18.78
CA ASN A 777 29.98 -10.80 18.31
C ASN A 777 29.99 -11.20 16.82
N ASN A 778 28.94 -10.88 16.07
CA ASN A 778 28.80 -11.33 14.67
C ASN A 778 30.03 -10.98 13.82
N LEU A 779 30.51 -9.73 13.93
CA LEU A 779 31.70 -9.22 13.24
C LEU A 779 33.04 -9.55 13.95
N SER A 780 33.02 -10.27 15.07
CA SER A 780 34.20 -10.80 15.77
C SER A 780 34.25 -12.33 15.86
N THR A 781 33.27 -13.04 15.31
CA THR A 781 33.16 -14.52 15.29
C THR A 781 34.47 -15.21 14.92
N TYR A 782 35.14 -14.69 13.88
CA TYR A 782 36.40 -15.22 13.36
C TYR A 782 37.64 -14.52 13.94
N TYR A 783 37.51 -13.63 14.92
CA TYR A 783 38.63 -12.91 15.54
C TYR A 783 39.03 -13.54 16.86
N LYS A 784 40.14 -14.29 16.87
CA LYS A 784 40.61 -15.07 18.03
C LYS A 784 42.10 -14.80 18.30
N GLY A 785 42.47 -14.67 19.57
CA GLY A 785 43.86 -14.42 19.96
C GLY A 785 44.48 -13.08 19.49
N GLY A 786 43.66 -12.12 19.02
CA GLY A 786 44.13 -10.82 18.52
C GLY A 786 44.31 -10.72 16.99
N SER A 787 43.86 -11.73 16.24
CA SER A 787 43.86 -11.76 14.77
C SER A 787 42.65 -12.50 14.23
N PHE A 788 42.25 -12.23 12.98
CA PHE A 788 41.28 -13.08 12.29
C PHE A 788 41.87 -14.46 11.97
N VAL A 789 41.06 -15.50 12.13
CA VAL A 789 41.41 -16.89 11.90
C VAL A 789 41.54 -17.14 10.39
N SER A 790 42.78 -17.37 9.95
CA SER A 790 43.09 -17.71 8.56
C SER A 790 42.57 -19.10 8.19
N THR A 791 42.07 -19.25 6.97
CA THR A 791 41.72 -20.55 6.40
C THR A 791 42.94 -21.28 5.86
N ILE A 792 42.77 -22.57 5.51
CA ILE A 792 43.81 -23.34 4.83
C ILE A 792 44.17 -22.62 3.53
N GLU A 793 45.46 -22.38 3.31
CA GLU A 793 45.97 -21.75 2.08
C GLU A 793 45.56 -22.55 0.85
N THR A 794 45.03 -21.89 -0.17
CA THR A 794 44.98 -22.45 -1.52
C THR A 794 46.41 -22.53 -2.04
N THR A 795 47.02 -23.71 -1.96
CA THR A 795 48.36 -23.97 -2.49
C THR A 795 48.34 -23.83 -4.01
N PHE A 796 48.92 -22.75 -4.53
CA PHE A 796 49.25 -22.64 -5.95
C PHE A 796 50.47 -23.52 -6.26
N ASP A 797 50.43 -24.24 -7.38
CA ASP A 797 51.43 -25.27 -7.69
C ASP A 797 52.81 -24.65 -7.95
N LEU A 798 53.84 -25.24 -7.35
CA LEU A 798 55.18 -24.68 -7.24
C LEU A 798 56.01 -24.98 -8.50
N GLY A 799 55.51 -24.50 -9.64
CA GLY A 799 56.07 -24.75 -10.97
C GLY A 799 55.73 -23.71 -12.05
N ASP A 800 54.82 -22.76 -11.80
CA ASP A 800 54.54 -21.67 -12.74
C ASP A 800 55.52 -20.50 -12.52
N PRO A 801 56.31 -20.09 -13.53
CA PRO A 801 57.30 -19.02 -13.40
C PRO A 801 56.71 -17.61 -13.27
N THR A 802 55.38 -17.44 -13.28
CA THR A 802 54.72 -16.14 -13.13
C THR A 802 54.39 -15.75 -11.69
N THR A 803 54.51 -16.67 -10.71
CA THR A 803 54.12 -16.41 -9.32
C THR A 803 55.29 -16.58 -8.34
N THR A 804 55.76 -15.46 -7.78
CA THR A 804 56.66 -15.45 -6.62
C THR A 804 56.06 -14.60 -5.53
N PHE A 805 55.74 -15.23 -4.40
CA PHE A 805 55.38 -14.54 -3.16
C PHE A 805 56.67 -14.29 -2.36
N ASP A 806 56.83 -13.09 -1.82
CA ASP A 806 57.79 -12.89 -0.73
C ASP A 806 57.25 -13.52 0.56
N GLY A 807 58.14 -13.83 1.49
CA GLY A 807 57.80 -14.62 2.68
C GLY A 807 56.99 -13.87 3.75
N ASP A 808 56.51 -12.65 3.47
CA ASP A 808 56.14 -11.66 4.49
C ASP A 808 54.79 -10.95 4.21
N GLY A 809 53.70 -11.73 4.11
CA GLY A 809 52.42 -11.26 4.70
C GLY A 809 51.13 -11.25 3.86
N THR A 810 51.05 -11.89 2.70
CA THR A 810 49.75 -12.11 2.04
C THR A 810 49.01 -13.30 2.66
N ARG A 811 47.88 -13.05 3.33
CA ARG A 811 47.02 -14.08 3.95
C ARG A 811 45.67 -14.11 3.23
N PHE A 812 45.17 -15.32 2.95
CA PHE A 812 43.86 -15.52 2.32
C PHE A 812 42.84 -16.00 3.36
N PHE A 813 41.65 -15.40 3.36
CA PHE A 813 40.51 -15.78 4.20
C PHE A 813 39.35 -16.26 3.32
N ALA A 814 38.79 -17.44 3.58
CA ALA A 814 37.58 -17.92 2.90
C ALA A 814 36.27 -17.60 3.64
N TYR A 815 36.35 -16.98 4.82
CA TYR A 815 35.19 -16.48 5.56
C TYR A 815 34.90 -15.04 5.12
N ILE A 816 33.69 -14.81 4.62
CA ILE A 816 33.19 -13.50 4.16
C ILE A 816 32.10 -13.09 5.15
N ASP A 817 32.16 -11.87 5.67
CA ASP A 817 31.09 -11.34 6.51
C ASP A 817 29.86 -11.04 5.64
N THR A 818 28.85 -11.90 5.74
CA THR A 818 27.55 -11.70 5.10
C THR A 818 26.66 -10.79 5.94
N TYR A 819 25.71 -10.11 5.29
CA TYR A 819 24.61 -9.46 6.00
C TYR A 819 23.94 -10.48 6.95
N THR A 820 23.88 -10.16 8.24
CA THR A 820 23.16 -10.91 9.27
C THR A 820 21.87 -10.21 9.64
N SER A 821 20.82 -10.99 9.87
CA SER A 821 19.57 -10.49 10.43
C SER A 821 19.70 -10.27 11.95
N ARG A 822 18.72 -9.58 12.53
CA ARG A 822 18.72 -9.23 13.96
C ARG A 822 18.71 -10.49 14.84
N ASP A 823 19.60 -10.52 15.83
CA ASP A 823 19.82 -11.64 16.78
C ASP A 823 20.37 -12.93 16.11
N GLU A 824 20.71 -12.91 14.81
CA GLU A 824 21.28 -14.07 14.08
C GLU A 824 22.78 -14.21 14.38
N GLY A 825 23.15 -15.21 15.17
CA GLY A 825 24.54 -15.47 15.61
C GLY A 825 24.85 -15.00 17.04
N ASP A 826 24.01 -14.14 17.62
CA ASP A 826 24.17 -13.57 18.96
C ASP A 826 24.33 -14.65 20.06
N ILE A 827 25.32 -14.49 20.94
CA ILE A 827 25.62 -15.42 22.04
C ILE A 827 24.96 -14.98 23.35
N PHE A 828 24.24 -15.89 24.01
CA PHE A 828 23.66 -15.64 25.34
C PHE A 828 24.64 -15.99 26.46
N ILE A 829 25.07 -15.01 27.24
CA ILE A 829 25.96 -15.23 28.40
C ILE A 829 25.19 -15.02 29.70
N LYS A 830 24.98 -16.11 30.46
CA LYS A 830 24.21 -16.13 31.70
C LYS A 830 25.04 -15.65 32.90
N PHE A 831 24.41 -14.96 33.85
CA PHE A 831 25.06 -14.56 35.10
C PHE A 831 25.40 -15.80 35.96
N PRO A 832 26.62 -15.88 36.52
CA PRO A 832 27.09 -17.06 37.26
C PRO A 832 26.60 -17.13 38.72
N GLN A 833 25.95 -16.08 39.23
CA GLN A 833 25.51 -15.98 40.63
C GLN A 833 24.02 -15.62 40.73
N VAL A 834 23.37 -16.09 41.80
CA VAL A 834 21.96 -15.82 42.09
C VAL A 834 21.81 -14.81 43.25
N GLY A 835 22.90 -14.51 43.98
CA GLY A 835 22.88 -13.62 45.14
C GLY A 835 24.24 -12.97 45.43
N PRO A 836 24.30 -11.95 46.31
CA PRO A 836 25.52 -11.18 46.58
C PRO A 836 26.52 -11.90 47.49
N PHE A 837 26.11 -13.06 48.04
CA PHE A 837 26.91 -13.97 48.87
C PHE A 837 27.15 -15.32 48.18
N ASP A 838 26.51 -15.56 47.03
CA ASP A 838 26.30 -16.91 46.51
C ASP A 838 27.33 -17.24 45.42
N ARG A 839 28.59 -17.33 45.84
CA ARG A 839 29.61 -18.03 45.04
C ARG A 839 29.30 -19.52 45.11
N LEU A 840 28.95 -20.12 43.97
CA LEU A 840 28.94 -21.58 43.82
C LEU A 840 30.26 -22.13 44.38
N PRO A 841 30.20 -23.18 45.23
CA PRO A 841 31.40 -23.73 45.83
C PRO A 841 32.37 -24.17 44.74
N TYR A 842 33.64 -23.81 44.94
CA TYR A 842 34.75 -24.12 44.04
C TYR A 842 34.83 -25.65 43.85
N THR A 843 34.20 -26.19 42.81
CA THR A 843 34.40 -27.60 42.43
C THR A 843 35.80 -27.71 41.88
N GLU A 844 36.65 -28.39 42.64
CA GLU A 844 38.08 -28.59 42.35
C GLU A 844 38.32 -29.02 40.89
N ARG A 845 39.33 -28.40 40.27
CA ARG A 845 39.93 -28.84 39.02
C ARG A 845 41.45 -28.82 39.17
#